data_AF-A0A0W4ZAM9-F1
#
_entry.id   AF-A0A0W4ZAM9-F1
#
_cell.length_a   1.000
_cell.length_b   1.000
_cell.length_c   1.000
_cell.angle_alpha   90.00
_cell.angle_beta   90.00
_cell.angle_gamma   90.00
#
_symmetry.space_group_name_H-M   'P 1'
#
loop_
_entity.id
_entity.type
_entity.pdbx_description
1 polymer ?
#
loop_
_entity_poly.entity_id
_entity_poly.type
_entity_poly.pdbx_seq_one_letter_code
_entity_poly.pdbx_strand_id
1 'polypeptide(L)'
;ILARAVARAVKRRAAAQNSIDEEHVLALILKKDGLEEQKCKEKLKEYCKELTEAKLNIKQVHEKLEGFCKGGKADAKCKELKDKVTQKCTTFKKKLQTAAGKSILELTDDDCKQNERQCLFLEGACPDVLKDDCNTLRNKCYQKKRDKVAEDALLRVVRGNLTNTTTCQTKLKEVCVELSQESDELTKLCLYQEMTCKTFVSKKQEKCTALEQDVNAALKKEDELRGKCLLLLERCYFHRGNCEGDKLKCSKPTNQDCKEYVPECDTLAEKCGKENIVYMHPGPDFDPTKPEPTVAEDIGLEELYKEVEKDGIFIGKNHLRDATALLALLIQDSSLKKNGKEEKCKEVLENRCKNPQDHEALENLCKEEKITDYGTKKCSELEIDINKTCTNLEPTVLKNRLYDPLDRVVEWGKLPTFLSNEDCARLESYCFYFEKSCPSGENACKNIRATCYKRGLDARANKVLQENMRGMLHGSNKSWLKEFQQKLVGLCEEIRKKNKAFPNDELFILCVQPAKAALLLTHDLRMKTIFLRQQLDQKRDFPTDKDCKELGRKCQDLGKDSKEITWPCHTLEQQCNRLGITEILKQILLDEHKDTLKTHENCTKYLKRKCHKWSRRGDDRFSFVCVFQNATCELMVKDVQDRCKIFEENMQASDINDSLKKNQIKAESAANICPSWHPYCDRFLPNCPDLKKGKTFCQNLKKYCEPFYKRKVLEDALKVELRGNLSNITKCEPALERYCTVLKDVNNASISSLCKDNTESKTKKADNKNVRKKLCLKLVEEVEQQCKVLPTELTELEKSLKKDVKTYEELKERAKKAMNKSSLVLSLVKKNESNTSKNNSKNKDKNVVSNGLQDTTKYVKILRRGVKDVLVTELEAKAFDLAAEVFGRYVDLKERCEKLESDCGIKDDCDGLKEVCGKIEKTCRDLKPLEVKSHEIVTESTTTTTTTTTTVADPKATECKSLQTTDTWVTQTSTHTSTSTITSTITSKITLTSTRRCKPTKCTTGDDAEDVKPNEGLKMSGWNVMRGVIVA
;
A
#
# COMPACT_ATOMS: atom_id res chain seq x y z
N ILE A 1 -17.57 8.58 53.94
CA ILE A 1 -16.14 8.20 53.86
C ILE A 1 -15.95 6.69 53.59
N LEU A 2 -16.68 5.78 54.27
CA LEU A 2 -16.61 4.33 54.03
C LEU A 2 -16.65 3.92 52.54
N ALA A 3 -17.59 4.43 51.73
CA ALA A 3 -17.67 4.08 50.31
C ALA A 3 -16.38 4.38 49.50
N ARG A 4 -15.65 5.46 49.82
CA ARG A 4 -14.34 5.75 49.21
C ARG A 4 -13.24 4.82 49.74
N ALA A 5 -13.32 4.38 51.00
CA ALA A 5 -12.42 3.38 51.56
C ALA A 5 -12.65 1.99 50.94
N VAL A 6 -13.91 1.57 50.79
CA VAL A 6 -14.31 0.34 50.10
C VAL A 6 -13.93 0.38 48.63
N ALA A 7 -14.19 1.47 47.90
CA ALA A 7 -13.76 1.60 46.50
C ALA A 7 -12.22 1.57 46.35
N ARG A 8 -11.47 2.15 47.30
CA ARG A 8 -10.00 2.03 47.35
C ARG A 8 -9.54 0.61 47.74
N ALA A 9 -10.27 -0.08 48.62
CA ALA A 9 -9.97 -1.47 49.01
C ALA A 9 -10.30 -2.47 47.89
N VAL A 10 -11.36 -2.23 47.12
CA VAL A 10 -11.72 -3.00 45.91
C VAL A 10 -10.71 -2.73 44.80
N LYS A 11 -10.32 -1.46 44.53
CA LYS A 11 -9.19 -1.16 43.62
C LYS A 11 -7.87 -1.80 44.09
N ARG A 12 -7.59 -1.83 45.40
CA ARG A 12 -6.41 -2.52 45.95
C ARG A 12 -6.50 -4.05 45.88
N ARG A 13 -7.68 -4.67 46.07
CA ARG A 13 -7.88 -6.12 45.88
C ARG A 13 -7.77 -6.53 44.41
N ALA A 14 -8.40 -5.79 43.50
CA ALA A 14 -8.29 -6.01 42.06
C ALA A 14 -6.87 -5.79 41.52
N ALA A 15 -6.11 -4.84 42.10
CA ALA A 15 -4.69 -4.66 41.81
C ALA A 15 -3.83 -5.79 42.42
N ALA A 16 -4.13 -6.25 43.65
CA ALA A 16 -3.38 -7.31 44.32
C ALA A 16 -3.53 -8.67 43.63
N GLN A 17 -4.73 -9.03 43.15
CA GLN A 17 -4.97 -10.28 42.40
C GLN A 17 -4.25 -10.36 41.06
N ASN A 18 -3.72 -9.25 40.54
CA ASN A 18 -2.98 -9.17 39.27
C ASN A 18 -1.46 -9.02 39.44
N SER A 19 -0.92 -9.21 40.65
CA SER A 19 0.53 -9.15 40.89
C SER A 19 1.21 -10.52 40.70
N ILE A 20 2.37 -10.53 40.03
CA ILE A 20 3.20 -11.74 39.89
C ILE A 20 3.98 -11.91 41.21
N ASP A 21 3.51 -12.78 42.09
CA ASP A 21 4.20 -13.18 43.33
C ASP A 21 5.40 -14.14 43.12
N GLU A 22 6.04 -14.56 44.22
CA GLU A 22 7.21 -15.45 44.18
C GLU A 22 6.86 -16.84 43.64
N GLU A 23 5.66 -17.32 43.95
CA GLU A 23 5.14 -18.63 43.57
C GLU A 23 4.99 -18.76 42.05
N HIS A 24 4.52 -17.72 41.35
CA HIS A 24 4.47 -17.74 39.88
C HIS A 24 5.87 -17.83 39.24
N VAL A 25 6.84 -17.08 39.78
CA VAL A 25 8.21 -17.06 39.25
C VAL A 25 8.88 -18.42 39.48
N LEU A 26 8.66 -19.02 40.66
CA LEU A 26 9.18 -20.35 40.98
C LEU A 26 8.55 -21.44 40.09
N ALA A 27 7.24 -21.41 39.91
CA ALA A 27 6.50 -22.34 39.03
C ALA A 27 7.02 -22.30 37.58
N LEU A 28 7.28 -21.09 37.05
CA LEU A 28 7.81 -20.85 35.71
C LEU A 28 9.22 -21.42 35.51
N ILE A 29 10.10 -21.29 36.52
CA ILE A 29 11.50 -21.73 36.44
C ILE A 29 11.61 -23.24 36.61
N LEU A 30 10.98 -23.80 37.64
CA LEU A 30 11.20 -25.19 38.04
C LEU A 30 10.43 -26.21 37.21
N LYS A 31 9.17 -25.88 36.85
CA LYS A 31 8.15 -26.81 36.34
C LYS A 31 7.93 -28.02 37.27
N LYS A 32 7.05 -28.95 36.88
CA LYS A 32 6.71 -30.16 37.64
C LYS A 32 7.96 -30.91 38.13
N ASP A 33 8.88 -31.21 37.22
CA ASP A 33 10.09 -32.00 37.52
C ASP A 33 11.07 -31.26 38.44
N GLY A 34 10.91 -29.94 38.63
CA GLY A 34 11.70 -29.15 39.57
C GLY A 34 11.03 -28.94 40.93
N LEU A 35 9.80 -29.43 41.17
CA LEU A 35 9.11 -29.30 42.47
C LEU A 35 9.50 -30.41 43.47
N GLU A 36 10.25 -31.42 43.07
CA GLU A 36 10.87 -32.35 44.03
C GLU A 36 12.00 -31.65 44.79
N GLU A 37 12.12 -31.88 46.11
CA GLU A 37 12.96 -31.01 46.96
C GLU A 37 14.43 -30.96 46.52
N GLN A 38 15.01 -32.11 46.12
CA GLN A 38 16.39 -32.17 45.63
C GLN A 38 16.55 -31.51 44.25
N LYS A 39 15.69 -31.86 43.28
CA LYS A 39 15.70 -31.28 41.92
C LYS A 39 15.43 -29.77 41.92
N CYS A 40 14.64 -29.28 42.87
CA CYS A 40 14.42 -27.84 43.11
C CYS A 40 15.73 -27.14 43.41
N LYS A 41 16.50 -27.68 44.38
CA LYS A 41 17.78 -27.11 44.82
C LYS A 41 18.79 -27.11 43.68
N GLU A 42 18.86 -28.19 42.91
CA GLU A 42 19.75 -28.33 41.75
C GLU A 42 19.41 -27.31 40.65
N LYS A 43 18.18 -27.33 40.12
CA LYS A 43 17.75 -26.40 39.04
C LYS A 43 17.82 -24.93 39.44
N LEU A 44 17.47 -24.59 40.67
CA LEU A 44 17.51 -23.20 41.13
C LEU A 44 18.95 -22.71 41.29
N LYS A 45 19.87 -23.56 41.78
CA LYS A 45 21.31 -23.26 41.83
C LYS A 45 21.90 -23.12 40.43
N GLU A 46 21.53 -23.99 39.49
CA GLU A 46 21.91 -23.91 38.08
C GLU A 46 21.45 -22.59 37.44
N TYR A 47 20.16 -22.27 37.51
CA TYR A 47 19.59 -21.02 36.99
C TYR A 47 20.27 -19.77 37.59
N CYS A 48 20.46 -19.70 38.91
CA CYS A 48 21.15 -18.58 39.55
C CYS A 48 22.63 -18.48 39.13
N LYS A 49 23.29 -19.62 38.87
CA LYS A 49 24.67 -19.68 38.36
C LYS A 49 24.75 -19.15 36.92
N GLU A 50 23.84 -19.56 36.03
CA GLU A 50 23.77 -19.04 34.65
C GLU A 50 23.68 -17.50 34.62
N LEU A 51 22.78 -16.92 35.43
CA LEU A 51 22.64 -15.46 35.53
C LEU A 51 23.94 -14.78 36.02
N THR A 52 24.64 -15.42 36.96
CA THR A 52 25.89 -14.91 37.54
C THR A 52 27.06 -15.02 36.56
N GLU A 53 27.18 -16.12 35.83
CA GLU A 53 28.20 -16.32 34.79
C GLU A 53 28.00 -15.37 33.61
N ALA A 54 26.75 -15.04 33.27
CA ALA A 54 26.40 -13.98 32.32
C ALA A 54 26.71 -12.56 32.84
N LYS A 55 27.15 -12.40 34.09
CA LYS A 55 27.36 -11.10 34.79
C LYS A 55 26.09 -10.24 34.85
N LEU A 56 24.92 -10.87 34.99
CA LEU A 56 23.65 -10.16 35.09
C LEU A 56 23.38 -9.70 36.53
N ASN A 57 22.84 -8.49 36.69
CA ASN A 57 22.29 -8.07 37.97
C ASN A 57 20.93 -8.74 38.17
N ILE A 58 20.87 -9.70 39.09
CA ILE A 58 19.68 -10.51 39.39
C ILE A 58 18.45 -9.63 39.70
N LYS A 59 18.65 -8.47 40.35
CA LYS A 59 17.58 -7.52 40.65
C LYS A 59 17.05 -6.79 39.41
N GLN A 60 17.89 -6.56 38.40
CA GLN A 60 17.44 -6.00 37.12
C GLN A 60 16.55 -7.00 36.38
N VAL A 61 16.95 -8.29 36.35
CA VAL A 61 16.13 -9.40 35.80
C VAL A 61 14.74 -9.38 36.46
N HIS A 62 14.66 -9.65 37.77
CA HIS A 62 13.42 -9.48 38.52
C HIS A 62 13.68 -9.41 40.02
N GLU A 63 13.00 -8.50 40.74
CA GLU A 63 13.21 -8.24 42.18
C GLU A 63 13.13 -9.52 43.03
N LYS A 64 12.23 -10.45 42.68
CA LYS A 64 11.96 -11.67 43.46
C LYS A 64 13.06 -12.72 43.33
N LEU A 65 13.87 -12.65 42.26
CA LEU A 65 15.03 -13.53 42.08
C LEU A 65 16.15 -13.22 43.08
N GLU A 66 16.21 -12.00 43.61
CA GLU A 66 17.18 -11.64 44.65
C GLU A 66 17.01 -12.53 45.90
N GLY A 67 15.76 -12.84 46.27
CA GLY A 67 15.42 -13.74 47.38
C GLY A 67 15.61 -15.23 47.11
N PHE A 68 15.83 -15.63 45.85
CA PHE A 68 16.13 -17.01 45.47
C PHE A 68 17.65 -17.25 45.35
N CYS A 69 18.37 -16.30 44.76
CA CYS A 69 19.78 -16.48 44.41
C CYS A 69 20.79 -15.95 45.45
N LYS A 70 20.42 -15.02 46.35
CA LYS A 70 21.36 -14.51 47.36
C LYS A 70 21.41 -15.36 48.63
N GLY A 71 22.62 -15.69 49.08
CA GLY A 71 22.90 -16.15 50.44
C GLY A 71 22.50 -17.59 50.77
N GLY A 72 22.51 -18.51 49.80
CA GLY A 72 22.30 -19.95 50.06
C GLY A 72 20.87 -20.36 50.45
N LYS A 73 19.92 -19.41 50.53
CA LYS A 73 18.54 -19.64 50.99
C LYS A 73 17.65 -20.44 50.03
N ALA A 74 18.17 -20.81 48.85
CA ALA A 74 17.54 -21.71 47.89
C ALA A 74 16.94 -22.96 48.56
N ASP A 75 17.71 -23.57 49.47
CA ASP A 75 17.35 -24.84 50.08
C ASP A 75 16.14 -24.74 51.03
N ALA A 76 15.98 -23.61 51.72
CA ALA A 76 14.80 -23.31 52.56
C ALA A 76 13.58 -22.89 51.71
N LYS A 77 13.79 -22.02 50.72
CA LYS A 77 12.77 -21.55 49.77
C LYS A 77 12.10 -22.71 49.02
N CYS A 78 12.87 -23.72 48.62
CA CYS A 78 12.37 -24.90 47.89
C CYS A 78 11.27 -25.67 48.64
N LYS A 79 11.35 -25.79 49.97
CA LYS A 79 10.35 -26.52 50.76
C LYS A 79 9.09 -25.67 50.99
N GLU A 80 9.27 -24.44 51.45
CA GLU A 80 8.16 -23.53 51.76
C GLU A 80 7.29 -23.19 50.52
N LEU A 81 7.92 -22.90 49.39
CA LEU A 81 7.21 -22.44 48.19
C LEU A 81 6.62 -23.58 47.35
N LYS A 82 7.12 -24.82 47.45
CA LYS A 82 6.51 -25.97 46.78
C LYS A 82 5.06 -26.17 47.21
N ASP A 83 4.82 -26.17 48.52
CA ASP A 83 3.50 -26.40 49.07
C ASP A 83 2.56 -25.24 48.72
N LYS A 84 3.07 -24.00 48.72
CA LYS A 84 2.34 -22.81 48.26
C LYS A 84 1.98 -22.86 46.77
N VAL A 85 2.91 -23.25 45.89
CA VAL A 85 2.64 -23.46 44.45
C VAL A 85 1.56 -24.53 44.26
N THR A 86 1.68 -25.66 44.98
CA THR A 86 0.69 -26.76 44.92
C THR A 86 -0.69 -26.30 45.39
N GLN A 87 -0.78 -25.66 46.56
CA GLN A 87 -2.02 -25.07 47.10
C GLN A 87 -2.64 -24.06 46.13
N LYS A 88 -1.81 -23.25 45.48
CA LYS A 88 -2.23 -22.25 44.50
C LYS A 88 -2.78 -22.90 43.23
N CYS A 89 -2.15 -23.94 42.71
CA CYS A 89 -2.70 -24.75 41.61
C CYS A 89 -4.07 -25.34 41.97
N THR A 90 -4.22 -25.95 43.15
CA THR A 90 -5.51 -26.51 43.62
C THR A 90 -6.59 -25.43 43.78
N THR A 91 -6.21 -24.25 44.27
CA THR A 91 -7.12 -23.09 44.42
C THR A 91 -7.53 -22.52 43.06
N PHE A 92 -6.58 -22.43 42.12
CA PHE A 92 -6.83 -21.95 40.77
C PHE A 92 -7.71 -22.93 39.98
N LYS A 93 -7.50 -24.25 40.13
CA LYS A 93 -8.28 -25.30 39.43
C LYS A 93 -9.79 -25.04 39.49
N LYS A 94 -10.33 -24.74 40.67
CA LYS A 94 -11.77 -24.49 40.85
C LYS A 94 -12.27 -23.31 39.99
N LYS A 95 -11.52 -22.21 39.95
CA LYS A 95 -11.84 -21.03 39.13
C LYS A 95 -11.71 -21.32 37.65
N LEU A 96 -10.64 -22.02 37.28
CA LEU A 96 -10.36 -22.42 35.91
C LEU A 96 -11.45 -23.36 35.38
N GLN A 97 -11.92 -24.33 36.16
CA GLN A 97 -13.04 -25.22 35.80
C GLN A 97 -14.33 -24.44 35.58
N THR A 98 -14.64 -23.43 36.42
CA THR A 98 -15.80 -22.55 36.17
C THR A 98 -15.65 -21.77 34.86
N ALA A 99 -14.47 -21.24 34.53
CA ALA A 99 -14.23 -20.51 33.29
C ALA A 99 -14.22 -21.43 32.05
N ALA A 100 -13.56 -22.58 32.13
CA ALA A 100 -13.48 -23.58 31.07
C ALA A 100 -14.84 -24.28 30.82
N GLY A 101 -15.73 -24.32 31.81
CA GLY A 101 -17.09 -24.84 31.68
C GLY A 101 -18.04 -23.93 30.89
N LYS A 102 -17.82 -22.60 30.87
CA LYS A 102 -18.65 -21.64 30.12
C LYS A 102 -18.67 -21.93 28.62
N SER A 103 -19.78 -21.62 27.95
CA SER A 103 -19.81 -21.54 26.49
C SER A 103 -18.97 -20.36 25.97
N ILE A 104 -18.66 -20.36 24.67
CA ILE A 104 -17.90 -19.26 24.03
C ILE A 104 -18.62 -17.90 24.18
N LEU A 105 -19.97 -17.91 24.17
CA LEU A 105 -20.80 -16.70 24.28
C LEU A 105 -20.84 -16.13 25.71
N GLU A 106 -20.77 -16.98 26.73
CA GLU A 106 -20.78 -16.57 28.15
C GLU A 106 -19.39 -16.17 28.68
N LEU A 107 -18.34 -16.53 27.94
CA LEU A 107 -16.95 -16.26 28.31
C LEU A 107 -16.66 -14.77 28.16
N THR A 108 -16.26 -14.08 29.22
CA THR A 108 -15.87 -12.66 29.16
C THR A 108 -14.40 -12.49 28.75
N ASP A 109 -14.03 -11.29 28.29
CA ASP A 109 -12.62 -11.01 27.95
C ASP A 109 -11.72 -11.04 29.20
N ASP A 110 -12.28 -10.71 30.38
CA ASP A 110 -11.61 -10.86 31.67
C ASP A 110 -11.46 -12.33 32.11
N ASP A 111 -12.43 -13.21 31.81
CA ASP A 111 -12.29 -14.66 32.04
C ASP A 111 -11.07 -15.20 31.27
N CYS A 112 -10.90 -14.82 30.01
CA CYS A 112 -9.72 -15.16 29.22
C CYS A 112 -8.47 -14.56 29.85
N LYS A 113 -8.39 -13.22 29.92
CA LYS A 113 -7.18 -12.49 30.32
C LYS A 113 -6.63 -12.91 31.69
N GLN A 114 -7.49 -13.16 32.68
CA GLN A 114 -7.05 -13.54 34.02
C GLN A 114 -6.67 -15.02 34.10
N ASN A 115 -7.47 -15.93 33.53
CA ASN A 115 -7.23 -17.37 33.68
C ASN A 115 -6.15 -17.87 32.71
N GLU A 116 -6.06 -17.36 31.47
CA GLU A 116 -4.96 -17.69 30.54
C GLU A 116 -3.59 -17.31 31.11
N ARG A 117 -3.52 -16.15 31.78
CA ARG A 117 -2.33 -15.69 32.49
C ARG A 117 -1.93 -16.63 33.63
N GLN A 118 -2.88 -17.06 34.46
CA GLN A 118 -2.62 -18.04 35.52
C GLN A 118 -2.17 -19.40 34.93
N CYS A 119 -2.81 -19.86 33.85
CA CYS A 119 -2.39 -21.05 33.12
C CYS A 119 -0.94 -20.93 32.60
N LEU A 120 -0.58 -19.80 31.99
CA LEU A 120 0.77 -19.56 31.46
C LEU A 120 1.88 -19.70 32.52
N PHE A 121 1.62 -19.31 33.78
CA PHE A 121 2.57 -19.44 34.89
C PHE A 121 2.50 -20.78 35.65
N LEU A 122 1.31 -21.36 35.83
CA LEU A 122 1.10 -22.51 36.73
C LEU A 122 0.99 -23.87 36.03
N GLU A 123 0.59 -23.92 34.75
CA GLU A 123 0.37 -25.19 34.03
C GLU A 123 1.62 -26.07 34.00
N GLY A 124 2.79 -25.49 33.70
CA GLY A 124 4.05 -26.25 33.65
C GLY A 124 4.50 -26.80 35.01
N ALA A 125 4.02 -26.23 36.12
CA ALA A 125 4.26 -26.73 37.48
C ALA A 125 3.26 -27.82 37.89
N CYS A 126 2.02 -27.72 37.43
CA CYS A 126 0.90 -28.57 37.82
C CYS A 126 0.11 -29.14 36.62
N PRO A 127 0.77 -29.79 35.64
CA PRO A 127 0.13 -30.16 34.38
C PRO A 127 -0.97 -31.20 34.58
N ASP A 128 -0.78 -32.17 35.48
CA ASP A 128 -1.76 -33.21 35.84
C ASP A 128 -3.09 -32.64 36.38
N VAL A 129 -3.10 -31.37 36.80
CA VAL A 129 -4.24 -30.72 37.46
C VAL A 129 -4.86 -29.62 36.59
N LEU A 130 -4.07 -28.97 35.73
CA LEU A 130 -4.46 -27.75 35.02
C LEU A 130 -4.45 -27.88 33.49
N LYS A 131 -3.69 -28.82 32.90
CA LYS A 131 -3.39 -28.85 31.46
C LYS A 131 -4.65 -28.90 30.59
N ASP A 132 -5.58 -29.81 30.86
CA ASP A 132 -6.77 -30.01 30.01
C ASP A 132 -7.77 -28.85 30.12
N ASP A 133 -8.02 -28.33 31.33
CA ASP A 133 -8.87 -27.16 31.54
C ASP A 133 -8.24 -25.88 30.95
N CYS A 134 -6.91 -25.70 31.08
CA CYS A 134 -6.17 -24.58 30.49
C CYS A 134 -6.16 -24.64 28.95
N ASN A 135 -6.03 -25.82 28.36
CA ASN A 135 -6.13 -26.00 26.92
C ASN A 135 -7.56 -25.69 26.42
N THR A 136 -8.58 -26.20 27.13
CA THR A 136 -10.00 -25.95 26.82
C THR A 136 -10.32 -24.45 26.86
N LEU A 137 -9.87 -23.74 27.90
CA LEU A 137 -10.03 -22.29 28.02
C LEU A 137 -9.38 -21.55 26.84
N ARG A 138 -8.10 -21.82 26.54
CA ARG A 138 -7.37 -21.13 25.46
C ARG A 138 -8.02 -21.37 24.10
N ASN A 139 -8.49 -22.58 23.82
CA ASN A 139 -9.24 -22.89 22.60
C ASN A 139 -10.51 -22.03 22.49
N LYS A 140 -11.30 -21.92 23.56
CA LYS A 140 -12.51 -21.08 23.58
C LYS A 140 -12.17 -19.59 23.44
N CYS A 141 -11.14 -19.10 24.11
CA CYS A 141 -10.69 -17.70 24.03
C CYS A 141 -10.16 -17.32 22.64
N TYR A 142 -9.42 -18.23 21.99
CA TYR A 142 -8.94 -18.07 20.62
C TYR A 142 -10.10 -18.02 19.64
N GLN A 143 -11.00 -19.02 19.69
CA GLN A 143 -12.17 -19.08 18.81
C GLN A 143 -13.09 -17.86 19.02
N LYS A 144 -13.34 -17.44 20.26
CA LYS A 144 -14.15 -16.25 20.57
C LYS A 144 -13.64 -15.00 19.85
N LYS A 145 -12.32 -14.79 19.82
CA LYS A 145 -11.72 -13.64 19.15
C LYS A 145 -11.81 -13.74 17.64
N ARG A 146 -11.66 -14.94 17.05
CA ARG A 146 -11.88 -15.18 15.61
C ARG A 146 -13.35 -14.96 15.22
N ASP A 147 -14.28 -15.57 15.95
CA ASP A 147 -15.73 -15.43 15.77
C ASP A 147 -16.15 -13.95 15.81
N LYS A 148 -15.65 -13.17 16.77
CA LYS A 148 -15.92 -11.73 16.90
C LYS A 148 -15.49 -10.93 15.67
N VAL A 149 -14.35 -11.24 15.06
CA VAL A 149 -13.87 -10.54 13.86
C VAL A 149 -14.79 -10.83 12.66
N ALA A 150 -15.25 -12.07 12.50
CA ALA A 150 -16.21 -12.42 11.47
C ALA A 150 -17.60 -11.78 11.71
N GLU A 151 -18.06 -11.73 12.96
CA GLU A 151 -19.28 -10.97 13.34
C GLU A 151 -19.14 -9.49 12.97
N ASP A 152 -18.04 -8.84 13.38
CA ASP A 152 -17.83 -7.42 13.13
C ASP A 152 -17.62 -7.12 11.62
N ALA A 153 -16.99 -8.01 10.86
CA ALA A 153 -16.85 -7.87 9.40
C ALA A 153 -18.21 -7.97 8.68
N LEU A 154 -19.03 -8.99 8.97
CA LEU A 154 -20.37 -9.07 8.36
C LEU A 154 -21.29 -7.93 8.82
N LEU A 155 -21.12 -7.39 10.03
CA LEU A 155 -21.84 -6.20 10.49
C LEU A 155 -21.45 -4.93 9.74
N ARG A 156 -20.24 -4.84 9.16
CA ARG A 156 -19.85 -3.77 8.24
C ARG A 156 -20.55 -3.91 6.89
N VAL A 157 -20.73 -5.14 6.39
CA VAL A 157 -21.49 -5.42 5.16
C VAL A 157 -22.94 -5.00 5.30
N VAL A 158 -23.64 -5.45 6.35
CA VAL A 158 -25.08 -5.18 6.53
C VAL A 158 -25.36 -3.79 7.14
N ARG A 159 -24.45 -2.84 6.91
CA ARG A 159 -24.64 -1.41 7.19
C ARG A 159 -25.91 -0.90 6.52
N GLY A 160 -26.82 -0.32 7.31
CA GLY A 160 -28.13 0.16 6.84
C GLY A 160 -29.18 -0.93 6.61
N ASN A 161 -28.84 -2.21 6.78
CA ASN A 161 -29.69 -3.35 6.37
C ASN A 161 -30.19 -4.19 7.57
N LEU A 162 -30.01 -3.72 8.81
CA LEU A 162 -30.54 -4.35 10.03
C LEU A 162 -31.96 -3.88 10.41
N THR A 163 -32.82 -3.59 9.44
CA THR A 163 -34.23 -3.25 9.69
C THR A 163 -35.04 -4.48 10.11
N ASN A 164 -34.83 -5.61 9.45
CA ASN A 164 -35.42 -6.91 9.75
C ASN A 164 -34.51 -8.06 9.24
N THR A 165 -34.83 -9.30 9.63
CA THR A 165 -34.04 -10.49 9.24
C THR A 165 -33.96 -10.68 7.73
N THR A 166 -35.06 -10.48 6.98
CA THR A 166 -35.12 -10.68 5.54
C THR A 166 -34.22 -9.72 4.78
N THR A 167 -34.26 -8.43 5.11
CA THR A 167 -33.38 -7.40 4.51
C THR A 167 -31.90 -7.70 4.77
N CYS A 168 -31.57 -8.15 5.99
CA CYS A 168 -30.22 -8.62 6.32
C CYS A 168 -29.82 -9.86 5.50
N GLN A 169 -30.72 -10.84 5.34
CA GLN A 169 -30.45 -12.07 4.58
C GLN A 169 -30.19 -11.77 3.10
N THR A 170 -30.99 -10.91 2.46
CA THR A 170 -30.75 -10.49 1.07
C THR A 170 -29.34 -9.92 0.91
N LYS A 171 -28.93 -9.02 1.82
CA LYS A 171 -27.60 -8.41 1.76
C LYS A 171 -26.46 -9.39 2.04
N LEU A 172 -26.65 -10.37 2.95
CA LEU A 172 -25.66 -11.43 3.16
C LEU A 172 -25.54 -12.38 1.96
N LYS A 173 -26.66 -12.75 1.33
CA LYS A 173 -26.68 -13.63 0.15
C LYS A 173 -25.85 -13.07 -1.01
N GLU A 174 -25.91 -11.76 -1.25
CA GLU A 174 -25.10 -11.07 -2.26
C GLU A 174 -23.58 -11.23 -2.05
N VAL A 175 -23.10 -11.14 -0.79
CA VAL A 175 -21.66 -11.08 -0.49
C VAL A 175 -21.05 -12.40 -0.03
N CYS A 176 -21.87 -13.35 0.43
CA CYS A 176 -21.39 -14.54 1.11
C CYS A 176 -20.65 -15.49 0.18
N VAL A 177 -20.87 -15.41 -1.13
CA VAL A 177 -20.10 -16.16 -2.14
C VAL A 177 -18.61 -15.79 -2.06
N GLU A 178 -18.30 -14.49 -2.01
CA GLU A 178 -16.95 -13.94 -1.90
C GLU A 178 -16.38 -14.08 -0.48
N LEU A 179 -17.01 -13.44 0.50
CA LEU A 179 -16.44 -13.29 1.85
C LEU A 179 -16.28 -14.60 2.62
N SER A 180 -17.08 -15.63 2.33
CA SER A 180 -16.91 -16.93 3.00
C SER A 180 -15.57 -17.60 2.66
N GLN A 181 -14.94 -17.25 1.53
CA GLN A 181 -13.62 -17.76 1.17
C GLN A 181 -12.50 -17.22 2.09
N GLU A 182 -12.69 -16.04 2.71
CA GLU A 182 -11.64 -15.33 3.46
C GLU A 182 -11.36 -15.89 4.85
N SER A 183 -12.30 -16.65 5.46
CA SER A 183 -12.05 -17.40 6.69
C SER A 183 -13.11 -18.46 6.97
N ASP A 184 -12.75 -19.44 7.81
CA ASP A 184 -13.67 -20.48 8.30
C ASP A 184 -14.85 -19.88 9.09
N GLU A 185 -14.60 -18.84 9.89
CA GLU A 185 -15.63 -18.14 10.65
C GLU A 185 -16.63 -17.41 9.75
N LEU A 186 -16.15 -16.74 8.68
CA LEU A 186 -17.03 -16.15 7.68
C LEU A 186 -17.81 -17.22 6.92
N THR A 187 -17.19 -18.36 6.57
CA THR A 187 -17.93 -19.53 6.05
C THR A 187 -19.04 -19.94 7.01
N LYS A 188 -18.78 -20.11 8.31
CA LYS A 188 -19.78 -20.52 9.31
C LYS A 188 -20.97 -19.54 9.35
N LEU A 189 -20.72 -18.24 9.45
CA LEU A 189 -21.79 -17.23 9.52
C LEU A 189 -22.59 -17.15 8.22
N CYS A 190 -21.95 -17.36 7.07
CA CYS A 190 -22.58 -17.43 5.74
C CYS A 190 -23.33 -18.75 5.46
N LEU A 191 -23.01 -19.86 6.14
CA LEU A 191 -23.78 -21.11 6.08
C LEU A 191 -25.09 -21.05 6.90
N TYR A 192 -25.14 -20.17 7.91
CA TYR A 192 -26.24 -20.03 8.86
C TYR A 192 -26.88 -18.63 8.85
N GLN A 193 -27.00 -18.02 7.66
CA GLN A 193 -27.42 -16.62 7.46
C GLN A 193 -28.67 -16.20 8.25
N GLU A 194 -29.68 -17.07 8.36
CA GLU A 194 -30.90 -16.79 9.12
C GLU A 194 -30.61 -16.57 10.62
N MET A 195 -29.79 -17.43 11.24
CA MET A 195 -29.41 -17.30 12.65
C MET A 195 -28.46 -16.11 12.85
N THR A 196 -27.54 -15.88 11.91
CA THR A 196 -26.66 -14.71 11.88
C THR A 196 -27.48 -13.41 11.87
N CYS A 197 -28.43 -13.27 10.94
CA CYS A 197 -29.28 -12.08 10.84
C CYS A 197 -30.23 -11.92 12.03
N LYS A 198 -30.84 -12.99 12.55
CA LYS A 198 -31.63 -12.94 13.80
C LYS A 198 -30.80 -12.40 14.97
N THR A 199 -29.53 -12.79 15.06
CA THR A 199 -28.59 -12.34 16.10
C THR A 199 -28.15 -10.89 15.90
N PHE A 200 -27.91 -10.46 14.66
CA PHE A 200 -27.53 -9.06 14.38
C PHE A 200 -28.69 -8.09 14.60
N VAL A 201 -29.91 -8.46 14.18
CA VAL A 201 -31.12 -7.64 14.40
C VAL A 201 -31.45 -7.52 15.89
N SER A 202 -31.31 -8.59 16.68
CA SER A 202 -31.55 -8.51 18.14
C SER A 202 -30.50 -7.67 18.88
N LYS A 203 -29.21 -7.74 18.49
CA LYS A 203 -28.12 -6.91 19.05
C LYS A 203 -28.11 -5.45 18.56
N LYS A 204 -28.94 -5.07 17.58
CA LYS A 204 -28.99 -3.72 16.95
C LYS A 204 -29.10 -2.60 18.00
N GLN A 205 -30.09 -2.68 18.88
CA GLN A 205 -30.39 -1.64 19.87
C GLN A 205 -29.26 -1.43 20.87
N GLU A 206 -28.63 -2.54 21.31
CA GLU A 206 -27.48 -2.53 22.20
C GLU A 206 -26.27 -1.85 21.54
N LYS A 207 -25.91 -2.25 20.30
CA LYS A 207 -24.78 -1.64 19.58
C LYS A 207 -25.00 -0.15 19.29
N CYS A 208 -26.24 0.28 19.01
CA CYS A 208 -26.58 1.69 18.83
C CYS A 208 -26.49 2.50 20.13
N THR A 209 -27.06 1.99 21.23
CA THR A 209 -26.95 2.62 22.56
C THR A 209 -25.48 2.77 22.99
N ALA A 210 -24.65 1.74 22.76
CA ALA A 210 -23.23 1.78 23.08
C ALA A 210 -22.47 2.83 22.24
N LEU A 211 -22.74 2.91 20.93
CA LEU A 211 -22.14 3.94 20.07
C LEU A 211 -22.55 5.35 20.48
N GLU A 212 -23.83 5.57 20.81
CA GLU A 212 -24.33 6.84 21.31
C GLU A 212 -23.62 7.27 22.60
N GLN A 213 -23.51 6.35 23.58
CA GLN A 213 -22.82 6.61 24.85
C GLN A 213 -21.34 6.96 24.64
N ASP A 214 -20.64 6.22 23.78
CA ASP A 214 -19.22 6.46 23.51
C ASP A 214 -18.97 7.80 22.80
N VAL A 215 -19.81 8.16 21.81
CA VAL A 215 -19.74 9.46 21.11
C VAL A 215 -20.05 10.60 22.09
N ASN A 216 -21.14 10.50 22.85
CA ASN A 216 -21.54 11.52 23.82
C ASN A 216 -20.52 11.67 24.97
N ALA A 217 -19.83 10.60 25.36
CA ALA A 217 -18.75 10.65 26.35
C ALA A 217 -17.47 11.31 25.79
N ALA A 218 -17.18 11.15 24.50
CA ALA A 218 -16.05 11.82 23.84
C ALA A 218 -16.32 13.32 23.61
N LEU A 219 -17.51 13.68 23.13
CA LEU A 219 -17.89 15.08 22.86
C LEU A 219 -17.87 15.98 24.11
N LYS A 220 -18.07 15.39 25.30
CA LYS A 220 -18.02 16.06 26.62
C LYS A 220 -16.60 16.26 27.18
N LYS A 221 -15.57 15.71 26.54
CA LYS A 221 -14.17 15.76 27.02
C LYS A 221 -13.20 16.05 25.88
N GLU A 222 -13.01 17.33 25.58
CA GLU A 222 -12.16 17.75 24.44
C GLU A 222 -10.71 17.26 24.60
N ASP A 223 -10.15 17.27 25.82
CA ASP A 223 -8.82 16.72 26.13
C ASP A 223 -8.64 15.22 25.79
N GLU A 224 -9.72 14.42 25.81
CA GLU A 224 -9.70 12.99 25.48
C GLU A 224 -10.17 12.71 24.03
N LEU A 225 -10.70 13.71 23.33
CA LEU A 225 -11.37 13.55 22.04
C LEU A 225 -10.40 13.12 20.94
N ARG A 226 -9.25 13.79 20.85
CA ARG A 226 -8.23 13.55 19.83
C ARG A 226 -7.78 12.08 19.76
N GLY A 227 -7.67 11.41 20.91
CA GLY A 227 -7.29 10.00 21.01
C GLY A 227 -8.40 8.99 20.65
N LYS A 228 -9.65 9.44 20.52
CA LYS A 228 -10.83 8.61 20.24
C LYS A 228 -11.43 8.86 18.86
N CYS A 229 -11.11 10.00 18.22
CA CYS A 229 -11.67 10.43 16.93
C CYS A 229 -11.71 9.32 15.88
N LEU A 230 -10.57 8.74 15.48
CA LEU A 230 -10.53 7.73 14.42
C LEU A 230 -11.44 6.52 14.69
N LEU A 231 -11.34 5.94 15.89
CA LEU A 231 -12.11 4.75 16.28
C LEU A 231 -13.63 5.02 16.36
N LEU A 232 -14.03 6.20 16.83
CA LEU A 232 -15.43 6.58 16.89
C LEU A 232 -15.99 6.99 15.52
N LEU A 233 -15.20 7.66 14.68
CA LEU A 233 -15.58 7.98 13.31
C LEU A 233 -15.72 6.73 12.44
N GLU A 234 -14.84 5.72 12.61
CA GLU A 234 -14.98 4.39 11.99
C GLU A 234 -16.29 3.70 12.38
N ARG A 235 -16.59 3.64 13.69
CA ARG A 235 -17.86 3.06 14.17
C ARG A 235 -19.07 3.86 13.71
N CYS A 236 -18.97 5.19 13.67
CA CYS A 236 -19.97 6.07 13.08
C CYS A 236 -20.20 5.79 11.60
N TYR A 237 -19.13 5.58 10.82
CA TYR A 237 -19.24 5.18 9.43
C TYR A 237 -20.01 3.87 9.32
N PHE A 238 -19.50 2.76 9.89
CA PHE A 238 -20.06 1.43 9.67
C PHE A 238 -21.40 1.14 10.37
N HIS A 239 -21.69 1.76 11.51
CA HIS A 239 -22.85 1.34 12.34
C HIS A 239 -23.97 2.37 12.44
N ARG A 240 -23.73 3.68 12.21
CA ARG A 240 -24.79 4.71 12.33
C ARG A 240 -26.01 4.42 11.45
N GLY A 241 -25.80 3.90 10.25
CA GLY A 241 -26.90 3.56 9.32
C GLY A 241 -27.86 2.48 9.86
N ASN A 242 -27.46 1.71 10.87
CA ASN A 242 -28.31 0.72 11.54
C ASN A 242 -29.04 1.28 12.79
N CYS A 243 -28.92 2.59 13.09
CA CYS A 243 -29.55 3.21 14.25
C CYS A 243 -30.73 4.09 13.83
N GLU A 244 -31.92 3.80 14.36
CA GLU A 244 -33.18 4.48 14.02
C GLU A 244 -33.68 5.35 15.17
N GLY A 245 -34.07 6.59 14.86
CA GLY A 245 -34.79 7.49 15.77
C GLY A 245 -35.91 6.80 16.56
N ASP A 246 -35.87 6.88 17.89
CA ASP A 246 -37.00 6.47 18.74
C ASP A 246 -38.17 7.43 18.52
N LYS A 247 -39.08 7.04 17.61
CA LYS A 247 -40.22 7.86 17.18
C LYS A 247 -41.16 8.25 18.32
N LEU A 248 -41.13 7.55 19.46
CA LEU A 248 -41.96 7.84 20.63
C LEU A 248 -41.40 8.98 21.49
N LYS A 249 -40.12 9.33 21.34
CA LYS A 249 -39.49 10.47 22.03
C LYS A 249 -39.58 11.78 21.24
N CYS A 250 -39.72 11.69 19.92
CA CYS A 250 -39.79 12.85 19.05
C CYS A 250 -40.96 13.77 19.43
N SER A 251 -40.65 14.97 19.91
CA SER A 251 -41.63 15.92 20.47
C SER A 251 -42.55 16.59 19.43
N LYS A 252 -42.47 16.19 18.16
CA LYS A 252 -43.36 16.62 17.06
C LYS A 252 -43.74 15.40 16.18
N PRO A 253 -45.04 15.09 15.98
CA PRO A 253 -45.48 13.91 15.21
C PRO A 253 -45.19 13.98 13.71
N THR A 254 -44.93 15.19 13.20
CA THR A 254 -44.62 15.46 11.80
C THR A 254 -43.20 16.02 11.71
N ASN A 255 -42.24 15.17 11.37
CA ASN A 255 -41.15 15.47 10.44
C ASN A 255 -40.25 14.25 10.19
N GLN A 256 -39.56 14.30 9.05
CA GLN A 256 -38.65 13.27 8.55
C GLN A 256 -37.28 13.26 9.29
N ASP A 257 -37.15 14.07 10.35
CA ASP A 257 -35.90 14.47 11.02
C ASP A 257 -35.86 14.09 12.52
N CYS A 258 -36.28 12.88 12.88
CA CYS A 258 -36.13 12.35 14.25
C CYS A 258 -34.64 12.14 14.62
N LYS A 259 -33.96 13.20 15.09
CA LYS A 259 -32.55 13.15 15.53
C LYS A 259 -32.32 12.42 16.87
N GLU A 260 -33.37 12.24 17.69
CA GLU A 260 -33.29 11.85 19.12
C GLU A 260 -32.89 10.38 19.44
N TYR A 261 -32.30 9.65 18.50
CA TYR A 261 -31.62 8.35 18.76
C TYR A 261 -30.47 8.07 17.77
N VAL A 262 -30.07 9.05 16.96
CA VAL A 262 -28.94 8.89 16.05
C VAL A 262 -27.69 9.39 16.79
N PRO A 263 -26.62 8.57 16.95
CA PRO A 263 -25.38 9.04 17.55
C PRO A 263 -24.87 10.31 16.86
N GLU A 264 -24.33 11.27 17.62
CA GLU A 264 -23.87 12.60 17.16
C GLU A 264 -22.59 12.55 16.29
N CYS A 265 -22.59 11.70 15.28
CA CYS A 265 -21.47 11.43 14.39
C CYS A 265 -21.06 12.64 13.53
N ASP A 266 -22.02 13.50 13.16
CA ASP A 266 -21.72 14.72 12.40
C ASP A 266 -21.00 15.74 13.31
N THR A 267 -21.51 15.98 14.51
CA THR A 267 -20.86 16.79 15.56
C THR A 267 -19.45 16.27 15.86
N LEU A 268 -19.29 14.95 15.93
CA LEU A 268 -18.00 14.29 16.13
C LEU A 268 -17.05 14.56 14.95
N ALA A 269 -17.52 14.40 13.71
CA ALA A 269 -16.72 14.66 12.51
C ALA A 269 -16.27 16.12 12.44
N GLU A 270 -17.14 17.08 12.73
CA GLU A 270 -16.79 18.50 12.80
C GLU A 270 -15.74 18.81 13.88
N LYS A 271 -15.89 18.27 15.09
CA LYS A 271 -14.90 18.48 16.16
C LYS A 271 -13.56 17.80 15.85
N CYS A 272 -13.58 16.57 15.35
CA CYS A 272 -12.35 15.86 14.97
C CYS A 272 -11.65 16.53 13.77
N GLY A 273 -12.40 17.09 12.82
CA GLY A 273 -11.86 17.88 11.71
C GLY A 273 -11.07 19.12 12.18
N LYS A 274 -11.50 19.78 13.26
CA LYS A 274 -10.76 20.89 13.89
C LYS A 274 -9.41 20.46 14.49
N GLU A 275 -9.29 19.20 14.91
CA GLU A 275 -8.03 18.57 15.34
C GLU A 275 -7.18 18.04 14.17
N ASN A 276 -7.58 18.31 12.92
CA ASN A 276 -7.03 17.73 11.69
C ASN A 276 -7.11 16.20 11.64
N ILE A 277 -8.14 15.60 12.25
CA ILE A 277 -8.41 14.16 12.21
C ILE A 277 -9.65 13.91 11.37
N VAL A 278 -9.44 13.39 10.16
CA VAL A 278 -10.49 12.89 9.27
C VAL A 278 -10.37 11.37 9.18
N TYR A 279 -11.50 10.68 9.24
CA TYR A 279 -11.55 9.24 8.96
C TYR A 279 -11.73 9.04 7.44
N MET A 280 -10.74 8.40 6.82
CA MET A 280 -10.86 7.89 5.45
C MET A 280 -11.48 6.49 5.55
N HIS A 281 -12.53 6.24 4.79
CA HIS A 281 -13.12 4.90 4.71
C HIS A 281 -12.16 3.93 4.00
N PRO A 282 -12.30 2.61 4.22
CA PRO A 282 -11.58 1.62 3.42
C PRO A 282 -11.97 1.67 1.93
N GLY A 283 -11.19 1.01 1.09
CA GLY A 283 -11.27 1.11 -0.37
C GLY A 283 -10.32 2.17 -0.96
N PRO A 284 -10.02 2.10 -2.28
CA PRO A 284 -9.22 3.09 -2.97
C PRO A 284 -10.01 4.37 -3.26
N ASP A 285 -9.31 5.50 -3.46
CA ASP A 285 -9.91 6.71 -4.03
C ASP A 285 -10.52 6.41 -5.41
N PHE A 286 -11.61 7.10 -5.74
CA PHE A 286 -12.33 6.93 -6.99
C PHE A 286 -11.41 7.14 -8.22
N ASP A 287 -11.24 6.07 -8.99
CA ASP A 287 -10.49 6.06 -10.25
C ASP A 287 -11.30 5.24 -11.26
N PRO A 288 -11.92 5.88 -12.28
CA PRO A 288 -12.79 5.18 -13.22
C PRO A 288 -12.02 4.20 -14.13
N THR A 289 -10.69 4.14 -14.04
CA THR A 289 -9.84 3.19 -14.79
C THR A 289 -9.40 1.97 -13.97
N LYS A 290 -9.79 1.89 -12.70
CA LYS A 290 -9.60 0.73 -11.82
C LYS A 290 -10.90 -0.05 -11.65
N PRO A 291 -10.84 -1.34 -11.28
CA PRO A 291 -12.01 -2.09 -10.88
C PRO A 291 -12.68 -1.43 -9.68
N GLU A 292 -13.98 -1.67 -9.49
CA GLU A 292 -14.64 -1.38 -8.21
C GLU A 292 -13.94 -2.16 -7.08
N PRO A 293 -13.86 -1.59 -5.86
CA PRO A 293 -13.30 -2.29 -4.71
C PRO A 293 -14.03 -3.61 -4.44
N THR A 294 -13.27 -4.61 -4.01
CA THR A 294 -13.85 -5.87 -3.52
C THR A 294 -14.61 -5.64 -2.21
N VAL A 295 -15.56 -6.52 -1.86
CA VAL A 295 -16.33 -6.37 -0.61
C VAL A 295 -15.41 -6.45 0.60
N ALA A 296 -14.34 -7.25 0.52
CA ALA A 296 -13.29 -7.31 1.54
C ALA A 296 -12.50 -5.99 1.71
N GLU A 297 -12.27 -5.23 0.63
CA GLU A 297 -11.62 -3.91 0.69
C GLU A 297 -12.56 -2.85 1.27
N ASP A 298 -13.83 -2.81 0.85
CA ASP A 298 -14.83 -1.84 1.32
C ASP A 298 -15.11 -1.93 2.83
N ILE A 299 -15.06 -3.13 3.41
CA ILE A 299 -15.21 -3.33 4.85
C ILE A 299 -13.90 -3.19 5.65
N GLY A 300 -12.74 -3.09 4.98
CA GLY A 300 -11.43 -3.09 5.62
C GLY A 300 -11.11 -4.41 6.33
N LEU A 301 -11.31 -5.55 5.65
CA LEU A 301 -11.10 -6.87 6.23
C LEU A 301 -9.63 -7.12 6.58
N GLU A 302 -8.69 -6.64 5.75
CA GLU A 302 -7.24 -6.78 6.01
C GLU A 302 -6.84 -6.00 7.28
N GLU A 303 -7.48 -4.85 7.54
CA GLU A 303 -7.27 -4.02 8.72
C GLU A 303 -7.81 -4.69 9.99
N LEU A 304 -9.00 -5.30 9.92
CA LEU A 304 -9.56 -6.10 11.00
C LEU A 304 -8.63 -7.25 11.40
N TYR A 305 -8.07 -7.98 10.42
CA TYR A 305 -7.12 -9.07 10.68
C TYR A 305 -5.80 -8.56 11.27
N LYS A 306 -5.24 -7.47 10.75
CA LYS A 306 -4.03 -6.82 11.32
C LYS A 306 -4.23 -6.31 12.75
N GLU A 307 -5.44 -5.86 13.10
CA GLU A 307 -5.72 -5.37 14.45
C GLU A 307 -5.70 -6.50 15.48
N VAL A 308 -6.33 -7.64 15.19
CA VAL A 308 -6.32 -8.81 16.10
C VAL A 308 -5.02 -9.61 16.08
N GLU A 309 -4.19 -9.48 15.04
CA GLU A 309 -2.82 -10.03 15.06
C GLU A 309 -1.99 -9.42 16.21
N LYS A 310 -2.25 -8.16 16.59
CA LYS A 310 -1.63 -7.51 17.77
C LYS A 310 -2.00 -8.21 19.08
N ASP A 311 -3.18 -8.85 19.13
CA ASP A 311 -3.65 -9.66 20.26
C ASP A 311 -3.18 -11.11 20.19
N GLY A 312 -2.41 -11.49 19.15
CA GLY A 312 -1.88 -12.84 18.95
C GLY A 312 -2.87 -13.78 18.25
N ILE A 313 -3.85 -13.21 17.53
CA ILE A 313 -4.86 -13.99 16.79
C ILE A 313 -4.51 -13.99 15.32
N PHE A 314 -4.33 -15.18 14.76
CA PHE A 314 -4.11 -15.35 13.34
C PHE A 314 -5.40 -15.82 12.68
N ILE A 315 -5.84 -15.10 11.65
CA ILE A 315 -6.92 -15.49 10.75
C ILE A 315 -6.30 -15.54 9.35
N GLY A 316 -6.48 -16.65 8.66
CA GLY A 316 -5.97 -16.87 7.31
C GLY A 316 -7.08 -17.31 6.36
N LYS A 317 -6.84 -17.12 5.07
CA LYS A 317 -7.76 -17.54 4.01
C LYS A 317 -7.99 -19.05 4.08
N ASN A 318 -9.22 -19.47 3.83
CA ASN A 318 -9.63 -20.88 3.94
C ASN A 318 -8.99 -21.72 2.82
N HIS A 319 -8.41 -22.88 3.18
CA HIS A 319 -7.71 -23.77 2.25
C HIS A 319 -8.50 -25.04 1.85
N LEU A 320 -9.64 -25.33 2.48
CA LEU A 320 -10.34 -26.62 2.38
C LEU A 320 -11.86 -26.47 2.16
N ARG A 321 -12.31 -25.45 1.41
CA ARG A 321 -13.74 -25.20 1.13
C ARG A 321 -14.26 -25.97 -0.11
N ASP A 322 -14.05 -27.28 -0.16
CA ASP A 322 -14.61 -28.13 -1.21
C ASP A 322 -15.99 -28.74 -0.83
N ALA A 323 -16.62 -29.44 -1.79
CA ALA A 323 -17.89 -30.11 -1.57
C ALA A 323 -17.84 -31.15 -0.44
N THR A 324 -16.73 -31.90 -0.32
CA THR A 324 -16.53 -32.92 0.71
C THR A 324 -16.50 -32.29 2.10
N ALA A 325 -15.72 -31.22 2.25
CA ALA A 325 -15.52 -30.53 3.52
C ALA A 325 -16.79 -29.82 4.00
N LEU A 326 -17.50 -29.13 3.10
CA LEU A 326 -18.80 -28.53 3.43
C LEU A 326 -19.82 -29.58 3.85
N LEU A 327 -19.92 -30.70 3.13
CA LEU A 327 -20.81 -31.80 3.52
C LEU A 327 -20.39 -32.43 4.85
N ALA A 328 -19.10 -32.67 5.07
CA ALA A 328 -18.54 -33.24 6.29
C ALA A 328 -18.82 -32.38 7.53
N LEU A 329 -18.89 -31.05 7.38
CA LEU A 329 -19.34 -30.11 8.42
C LEU A 329 -20.86 -30.15 8.60
N LEU A 330 -21.63 -30.07 7.51
CA LEU A 330 -23.10 -29.96 7.58
C LEU A 330 -23.77 -31.22 8.15
N ILE A 331 -23.23 -32.42 7.92
CA ILE A 331 -23.77 -33.67 8.52
C ILE A 331 -23.55 -33.78 10.04
N GLN A 332 -22.75 -32.87 10.64
CA GLN A 332 -22.56 -32.79 12.09
C GLN A 332 -23.70 -32.03 12.80
N ASP A 333 -24.64 -31.46 12.05
CA ASP A 333 -25.78 -30.75 12.63
C ASP A 333 -26.68 -31.72 13.43
N SER A 334 -26.90 -31.39 14.70
CA SER A 334 -27.70 -32.19 15.63
C SER A 334 -29.20 -32.19 15.32
N SER A 335 -29.68 -31.33 14.41
CA SER A 335 -31.07 -31.29 13.98
C SER A 335 -31.43 -32.36 12.94
N LEU A 336 -30.44 -32.99 12.29
CA LEU A 336 -30.64 -34.02 11.27
C LEU A 336 -31.20 -35.31 11.86
N LYS A 337 -32.30 -35.80 11.29
CA LYS A 337 -33.05 -36.94 11.84
C LYS A 337 -32.60 -38.29 11.29
N LYS A 338 -31.89 -38.30 10.16
CA LYS A 338 -31.39 -39.53 9.55
C LYS A 338 -30.20 -40.11 10.34
N ASN A 339 -30.13 -41.45 10.39
CA ASN A 339 -28.96 -42.20 10.84
C ASN A 339 -28.09 -42.54 9.62
N GLY A 340 -26.75 -42.59 9.81
CA GLY A 340 -25.78 -42.81 8.73
C GLY A 340 -25.28 -41.49 8.10
N LYS A 341 -24.04 -41.49 7.59
CA LYS A 341 -23.42 -40.30 6.97
C LYS A 341 -24.03 -40.00 5.60
N GLU A 342 -24.34 -41.03 4.82
CA GLU A 342 -24.93 -40.92 3.48
C GLU A 342 -26.35 -40.32 3.53
N GLU A 343 -27.20 -40.83 4.42
CA GLU A 343 -28.58 -40.38 4.56
C GLU A 343 -28.67 -38.96 5.11
N LYS A 344 -27.79 -38.60 6.05
CA LYS A 344 -27.62 -37.21 6.52
C LYS A 344 -27.15 -36.29 5.40
N CYS A 345 -26.21 -36.73 4.56
CA CYS A 345 -25.77 -35.97 3.40
C CYS A 345 -26.93 -35.71 2.41
N LYS A 346 -27.77 -36.72 2.16
CA LYS A 346 -28.98 -36.56 1.32
C LYS A 346 -29.98 -35.57 1.95
N GLU A 347 -30.26 -35.67 3.25
CA GLU A 347 -31.12 -34.72 4.00
C GLU A 347 -30.55 -33.27 3.98
N VAL A 348 -29.23 -33.11 4.03
CA VAL A 348 -28.56 -31.81 3.87
C VAL A 348 -28.74 -31.26 2.46
N LEU A 349 -28.48 -32.06 1.42
CA LEU A 349 -28.59 -31.62 0.02
C LEU A 349 -30.05 -31.34 -0.38
N GLU A 350 -31.01 -32.15 0.04
CA GLU A 350 -32.46 -31.89 -0.14
C GLU A 350 -32.89 -30.51 0.41
N ASN A 351 -32.21 -30.02 1.46
CA ASN A 351 -32.49 -28.70 2.02
C ASN A 351 -31.64 -27.57 1.42
N ARG A 352 -30.36 -27.82 1.11
CA ARG A 352 -29.46 -26.79 0.56
C ARG A 352 -29.65 -26.57 -0.95
N CYS A 353 -30.02 -27.61 -1.71
CA CYS A 353 -30.29 -27.47 -3.14
C CYS A 353 -31.49 -26.56 -3.46
N LYS A 354 -32.34 -26.22 -2.49
CA LYS A 354 -33.41 -25.21 -2.64
C LYS A 354 -32.90 -23.80 -2.98
N ASN A 355 -31.65 -23.48 -2.60
CA ASN A 355 -30.96 -22.24 -2.94
C ASN A 355 -29.50 -22.55 -3.32
N PRO A 356 -29.24 -23.18 -4.49
CA PRO A 356 -27.91 -23.73 -4.77
C PRO A 356 -26.83 -22.64 -4.92
N GLN A 357 -27.22 -21.45 -5.37
CA GLN A 357 -26.35 -20.28 -5.52
C GLN A 357 -25.79 -19.74 -4.18
N ASP A 358 -26.36 -20.12 -3.04
CA ASP A 358 -25.83 -19.68 -1.74
C ASP A 358 -24.48 -20.36 -1.41
N HIS A 359 -24.17 -21.48 -2.08
CA HIS A 359 -23.04 -22.36 -1.79
C HIS A 359 -22.38 -22.87 -3.09
N GLU A 360 -21.59 -22.03 -3.76
CA GLU A 360 -20.75 -22.33 -4.94
C GLU A 360 -20.17 -23.77 -4.96
N ALA A 361 -19.49 -24.19 -3.88
CA ALA A 361 -18.86 -25.52 -3.81
C ALA A 361 -19.85 -26.71 -3.69
N LEU A 362 -21.15 -26.47 -3.50
CA LEU A 362 -22.22 -27.46 -3.56
C LEU A 362 -23.09 -27.33 -4.82
N GLU A 363 -22.92 -26.27 -5.63
CA GLU A 363 -23.79 -25.95 -6.78
C GLU A 363 -23.87 -27.11 -7.77
N ASN A 364 -22.73 -27.73 -8.11
CA ASN A 364 -22.65 -28.89 -9.02
C ASN A 364 -23.34 -30.17 -8.49
N LEU A 365 -23.73 -30.22 -7.21
CA LEU A 365 -24.48 -31.35 -6.64
C LEU A 365 -26.00 -31.16 -6.80
N CYS A 366 -26.44 -29.97 -7.22
CA CYS A 366 -27.83 -29.55 -7.29
C CYS A 366 -28.25 -29.23 -8.73
N LYS A 367 -29.53 -29.46 -9.06
CA LYS A 367 -30.16 -29.05 -10.31
C LYS A 367 -31.65 -28.87 -10.09
N GLU A 368 -32.24 -27.78 -10.61
CA GLU A 368 -33.70 -27.52 -10.54
C GLU A 368 -34.25 -27.70 -9.10
N GLU A 369 -33.58 -27.06 -8.14
CA GLU A 369 -33.87 -27.08 -6.69
C GLU A 369 -33.73 -28.46 -6.00
N LYS A 370 -33.20 -29.47 -6.70
CA LYS A 370 -33.09 -30.87 -6.23
C LYS A 370 -31.66 -31.39 -6.27
N ILE A 371 -31.43 -32.51 -5.58
CA ILE A 371 -30.19 -33.28 -5.66
C ILE A 371 -30.04 -33.95 -7.04
N THR A 372 -28.83 -33.99 -7.58
CA THR A 372 -28.52 -34.72 -8.83
C THR A 372 -28.10 -36.16 -8.56
N ASP A 373 -28.02 -36.99 -9.61
CA ASP A 373 -27.39 -38.32 -9.52
C ASP A 373 -25.93 -38.22 -9.04
N TYR A 374 -25.22 -37.17 -9.47
CA TYR A 374 -23.85 -36.88 -9.02
C TYR A 374 -23.81 -36.50 -7.53
N GLY A 375 -24.73 -35.65 -7.05
CA GLY A 375 -24.90 -35.34 -5.63
C GLY A 375 -25.24 -36.57 -4.79
N THR A 376 -26.11 -37.44 -5.30
CA THR A 376 -26.49 -38.70 -4.65
C THR A 376 -25.29 -39.63 -4.52
N LYS A 377 -24.53 -39.83 -5.61
CA LYS A 377 -23.28 -40.59 -5.60
C LYS A 377 -22.25 -39.99 -4.65
N LYS A 378 -22.10 -38.66 -4.64
CA LYS A 378 -21.18 -37.97 -3.74
C LYS A 378 -21.50 -38.20 -2.26
N CYS A 379 -22.79 -38.34 -1.90
CA CYS A 379 -23.18 -38.73 -0.55
C CYS A 379 -22.81 -40.17 -0.19
N SER A 380 -22.89 -41.12 -1.13
CA SER A 380 -22.45 -42.50 -0.91
C SER A 380 -20.92 -42.61 -0.79
N GLU A 381 -20.17 -41.76 -1.51
CA GLU A 381 -18.70 -41.70 -1.45
C GLU A 381 -18.16 -40.86 -0.26
N LEU A 382 -19.01 -40.06 0.40
CA LEU A 382 -18.60 -39.07 1.41
C LEU A 382 -17.82 -39.68 2.59
N GLU A 383 -18.19 -40.88 3.06
CA GLU A 383 -17.47 -41.54 4.15
C GLU A 383 -16.05 -41.97 3.74
N ILE A 384 -15.88 -42.43 2.51
CA ILE A 384 -14.58 -42.81 1.95
C ILE A 384 -13.69 -41.57 1.82
N ASP A 385 -14.25 -40.47 1.32
CA ASP A 385 -13.53 -39.20 1.16
C ASP A 385 -13.14 -38.57 2.52
N ILE A 386 -14.03 -38.62 3.52
CA ILE A 386 -13.71 -38.22 4.90
C ILE A 386 -12.56 -39.07 5.44
N ASN A 387 -12.65 -40.40 5.36
CA ASN A 387 -11.64 -41.31 5.90
C ASN A 387 -10.27 -41.09 5.23
N LYS A 388 -10.24 -40.92 3.90
CA LYS A 388 -9.03 -40.55 3.13
C LYS A 388 -8.45 -39.21 3.60
N THR A 389 -9.30 -38.22 3.89
CA THR A 389 -8.90 -36.91 4.40
C THR A 389 -8.33 -37.01 5.82
N CYS A 390 -8.92 -37.83 6.69
CA CYS A 390 -8.39 -38.13 8.02
C CYS A 390 -6.99 -38.78 7.95
N THR A 391 -6.83 -39.82 7.11
CA THR A 391 -5.54 -40.52 6.93
C THR A 391 -4.45 -39.61 6.38
N ASN A 392 -4.78 -38.65 5.51
CA ASN A 392 -3.81 -37.70 4.96
C ASN A 392 -3.38 -36.61 5.96
N LEU A 393 -4.21 -36.29 6.96
CA LEU A 393 -3.83 -35.31 8.00
C LEU A 393 -2.79 -35.89 8.97
N GLU A 394 -2.97 -37.14 9.40
CA GLU A 394 -2.18 -37.76 10.47
C GLU A 394 -0.66 -37.56 10.30
N PRO A 395 -0.05 -37.85 9.13
CA PRO A 395 1.37 -37.59 8.89
C PRO A 395 1.78 -36.12 9.03
N THR A 396 0.89 -35.19 8.70
CA THR A 396 1.13 -33.73 8.79
C THR A 396 1.16 -33.26 10.24
N VAL A 397 0.27 -33.79 11.09
CA VAL A 397 0.21 -33.46 12.53
C VAL A 397 1.36 -34.13 13.29
N LEU A 398 1.68 -35.38 12.95
CA LEU A 398 2.87 -36.10 13.44
C LEU A 398 4.17 -35.36 13.10
N LYS A 399 4.38 -34.98 11.84
CA LYS A 399 5.57 -34.25 11.36
C LYS A 399 5.81 -32.95 12.13
N ASN A 400 4.75 -32.23 12.47
CA ASN A 400 4.82 -30.98 13.22
C ASN A 400 4.86 -31.15 14.74
N ARG A 401 4.86 -32.39 15.27
CA ARG A 401 4.79 -32.69 16.72
C ARG A 401 3.54 -32.12 17.39
N LEU A 402 2.43 -32.08 16.64
CA LEU A 402 1.10 -31.64 17.10
C LEU A 402 0.25 -32.81 17.61
N TYR A 403 0.76 -34.04 17.46
CA TYR A 403 0.14 -35.28 17.91
C TYR A 403 0.87 -35.86 19.12
N ASP A 404 0.09 -36.33 20.10
CA ASP A 404 0.58 -37.22 21.15
C ASP A 404 0.16 -38.65 20.77
N PRO A 405 1.06 -39.66 20.76
CA PRO A 405 0.74 -41.03 20.36
C PRO A 405 -0.39 -41.72 21.13
N LEU A 406 -0.84 -41.16 22.26
CA LEU A 406 -1.95 -41.66 23.07
C LEU A 406 -3.24 -40.83 22.89
N ASP A 407 -3.33 -40.04 21.81
CA ASP A 407 -4.36 -39.04 21.50
C ASP A 407 -4.65 -38.08 22.66
N ARG A 408 -3.60 -37.43 23.17
CA ARG A 408 -3.69 -36.54 24.34
C ARG A 408 -3.46 -35.07 23.99
N VAL A 409 -4.12 -34.21 24.76
CA VAL A 409 -3.78 -32.78 24.84
C VAL A 409 -2.32 -32.63 25.28
N VAL A 410 -1.55 -31.87 24.52
CA VAL A 410 -0.14 -31.56 24.77
C VAL A 410 -0.01 -30.32 25.68
N GLU A 411 0.91 -30.38 26.64
CA GLU A 411 1.25 -29.27 27.54
C GLU A 411 1.73 -28.03 26.77
N TRP A 412 1.27 -26.83 27.16
CA TRP A 412 1.64 -25.56 26.53
C TRP A 412 3.16 -25.37 26.37
N GLY A 413 3.92 -25.79 27.38
CA GLY A 413 5.38 -25.73 27.38
C GLY A 413 6.07 -26.69 26.40
N LYS A 414 5.35 -27.67 25.85
CA LYS A 414 5.83 -28.70 24.91
C LYS A 414 5.31 -28.51 23.48
N LEU A 415 4.22 -27.76 23.28
CA LEU A 415 3.73 -27.38 21.95
C LEU A 415 4.84 -26.73 21.11
N PRO A 416 4.94 -27.03 19.81
CA PRO A 416 5.96 -26.45 18.93
C PRO A 416 5.82 -24.92 18.88
N THR A 417 6.94 -24.22 18.76
CA THR A 417 7.00 -22.76 18.69
C THR A 417 7.08 -22.23 17.26
N PHE A 418 7.21 -23.12 16.26
CA PHE A 418 7.46 -22.78 14.86
C PHE A 418 6.53 -23.56 13.95
N LEU A 419 5.45 -22.91 13.54
CA LEU A 419 4.46 -23.35 12.55
C LEU A 419 4.28 -22.17 11.58
N SER A 420 4.04 -22.38 10.28
CA SER A 420 3.88 -21.22 9.37
C SER A 420 2.46 -20.63 9.43
N ASN A 421 2.25 -19.43 8.84
CA ASN A 421 0.89 -18.88 8.67
C ASN A 421 0.04 -19.81 7.80
N GLU A 422 0.62 -20.35 6.73
CA GLU A 422 -0.04 -21.26 5.80
C GLU A 422 -0.37 -22.61 6.45
N ASP A 423 0.54 -23.17 7.26
CA ASP A 423 0.25 -24.38 8.03
C ASP A 423 -0.87 -24.12 9.05
N CYS A 424 -0.86 -22.98 9.74
CA CYS A 424 -1.95 -22.62 10.66
C CYS A 424 -3.29 -22.49 9.93
N ALA A 425 -3.36 -21.73 8.84
CA ALA A 425 -4.59 -21.56 8.08
C ALA A 425 -5.13 -22.91 7.58
N ARG A 426 -4.26 -23.74 6.97
CA ARG A 426 -4.64 -25.06 6.45
C ARG A 426 -5.10 -26.04 7.54
N LEU A 427 -4.41 -26.07 8.69
CA LEU A 427 -4.74 -26.98 9.79
C LEU A 427 -5.98 -26.51 10.58
N GLU A 428 -6.18 -25.19 10.71
CA GLU A 428 -7.40 -24.61 11.29
C GLU A 428 -8.63 -24.89 10.41
N SER A 429 -8.55 -24.67 9.09
CA SER A 429 -9.64 -25.02 8.17
C SER A 429 -9.94 -26.52 8.20
N TYR A 430 -8.93 -27.38 8.28
CA TYR A 430 -9.17 -28.82 8.48
C TYR A 430 -9.98 -29.06 9.75
N CYS A 431 -9.58 -28.46 10.87
CA CYS A 431 -10.23 -28.64 12.15
C CYS A 431 -11.66 -28.08 12.16
N PHE A 432 -11.91 -27.00 11.44
CA PHE A 432 -13.26 -26.48 11.24
C PHE A 432 -14.17 -27.49 10.54
N TYR A 433 -13.69 -28.19 9.50
CA TYR A 433 -14.52 -29.12 8.72
C TYR A 433 -14.59 -30.54 9.29
N PHE A 434 -13.49 -31.09 9.80
CA PHE A 434 -13.33 -32.53 10.02
C PHE A 434 -13.10 -32.96 11.48
N GLU A 435 -13.00 -32.03 12.45
CA GLU A 435 -12.70 -32.33 13.86
C GLU A 435 -13.60 -33.41 14.48
N LYS A 436 -14.91 -33.37 14.23
CA LYS A 436 -15.87 -34.37 14.73
C LYS A 436 -16.04 -35.59 13.81
N SER A 437 -15.51 -35.52 12.60
CA SER A 437 -15.67 -36.56 11.57
C SER A 437 -14.53 -37.58 11.58
N CYS A 438 -13.38 -37.22 12.15
CA CYS A 438 -12.18 -38.07 12.23
C CYS A 438 -11.94 -38.62 13.65
N PRO A 439 -11.55 -39.91 13.81
CA PRO A 439 -11.45 -40.56 15.12
C PRO A 439 -10.56 -39.85 16.16
N SER A 440 -9.41 -39.33 15.75
CA SER A 440 -8.45 -38.60 16.59
C SER A 440 -8.52 -37.07 16.38
N GLY A 441 -9.65 -36.57 15.86
CA GLY A 441 -9.79 -35.18 15.44
C GLY A 441 -9.78 -34.17 16.60
N GLU A 442 -10.49 -34.46 17.69
CA GLU A 442 -10.72 -33.51 18.79
C GLU A 442 -9.42 -33.09 19.50
N ASN A 443 -8.59 -34.04 19.94
CA ASN A 443 -7.37 -33.71 20.67
C ASN A 443 -6.27 -33.15 19.75
N ALA A 444 -6.15 -33.66 18.52
CA ALA A 444 -5.29 -33.07 17.50
C ALA A 444 -5.66 -31.61 17.22
N CYS A 445 -6.95 -31.30 17.05
CA CYS A 445 -7.42 -29.95 16.77
C CYS A 445 -7.26 -28.98 17.95
N LYS A 446 -7.46 -29.46 19.18
CA LYS A 446 -7.11 -28.72 20.41
C LYS A 446 -5.61 -28.38 20.48
N ASN A 447 -4.73 -29.26 20.00
CA ASN A 447 -3.28 -29.03 19.95
C ASN A 447 -2.88 -28.06 18.81
N ILE A 448 -3.52 -28.17 17.64
CA ILE A 448 -3.36 -27.26 16.50
C ILE A 448 -3.70 -25.82 16.90
N ARG A 449 -4.93 -25.59 17.39
CA ARG A 449 -5.41 -24.27 17.83
C ARG A 449 -4.56 -23.68 18.94
N ALA A 450 -4.22 -24.48 19.95
CA ALA A 450 -3.32 -24.04 21.01
C ALA A 450 -1.93 -23.65 20.48
N THR A 451 -1.42 -24.33 19.45
CA THR A 451 -0.15 -23.98 18.81
C THR A 451 -0.24 -22.69 18.00
N CYS A 452 -1.25 -22.53 17.16
CA CYS A 452 -1.43 -21.32 16.35
C CYS A 452 -1.63 -20.09 17.23
N TYR A 453 -2.40 -20.22 18.31
CA TYR A 453 -2.55 -19.16 19.31
C TYR A 453 -1.24 -18.90 20.06
N LYS A 454 -0.53 -19.94 20.56
CA LYS A 454 0.77 -19.79 21.22
C LYS A 454 1.76 -19.00 20.37
N ARG A 455 1.86 -19.37 19.10
CA ARG A 455 2.72 -18.70 18.13
C ARG A 455 2.35 -17.22 17.97
N GLY A 456 1.06 -16.90 17.86
CA GLY A 456 0.61 -15.51 17.79
C GLY A 456 0.93 -14.72 19.06
N LEU A 457 0.71 -15.30 20.25
CA LEU A 457 1.06 -14.72 21.54
C LEU A 457 2.57 -14.45 21.68
N ASP A 458 3.40 -15.46 21.38
CA ASP A 458 4.87 -15.39 21.37
C ASP A 458 5.37 -14.34 20.36
N ALA A 459 4.72 -14.20 19.19
CA ALA A 459 5.08 -13.22 18.17
C ALA A 459 4.97 -11.77 18.67
N ARG A 460 4.04 -11.46 19.58
CA ARG A 460 3.92 -10.12 20.20
C ARG A 460 5.15 -9.75 21.01
N ALA A 461 5.64 -10.67 21.84
CA ALA A 461 6.84 -10.48 22.63
C ALA A 461 8.10 -10.47 21.74
N ASN A 462 8.18 -11.39 20.78
CA ASN A 462 9.29 -11.48 19.85
C ASN A 462 9.42 -10.21 19.00
N LYS A 463 8.31 -9.59 18.56
CA LYS A 463 8.31 -8.32 17.80
C LYS A 463 8.95 -7.19 18.60
N VAL A 464 8.53 -6.98 19.86
CA VAL A 464 9.11 -5.95 20.74
C VAL A 464 10.61 -6.16 20.92
N LEU A 465 11.06 -7.40 21.11
CA LEU A 465 12.49 -7.70 21.26
C LEU A 465 13.25 -7.58 19.93
N GLN A 466 12.67 -7.98 18.80
CA GLN A 466 13.27 -7.87 17.47
C GLN A 466 13.48 -6.41 17.04
N GLU A 467 12.51 -5.52 17.30
CA GLU A 467 12.63 -4.09 17.01
C GLU A 467 13.78 -3.43 17.79
N ASN A 468 13.97 -3.80 19.07
CA ASN A 468 14.95 -3.16 19.96
C ASN A 468 16.34 -3.86 20.00
N MET A 469 16.42 -5.15 19.63
CA MET A 469 17.67 -5.94 19.61
C MET A 469 18.20 -6.22 18.20
N ARG A 470 17.59 -5.61 17.18
CA ARG A 470 18.01 -5.60 15.78
C ARG A 470 19.52 -5.42 15.60
N GLY A 471 20.14 -6.25 14.78
CA GLY A 471 21.58 -6.36 14.55
C GLY A 471 22.33 -7.25 15.54
N MET A 472 21.66 -7.84 16.54
CA MET A 472 22.27 -8.74 17.53
C MET A 472 21.61 -10.12 17.62
N LEU A 473 20.72 -10.47 16.68
CA LEU A 473 19.96 -11.73 16.69
C LEU A 473 20.65 -12.85 15.90
N HIS A 474 21.87 -12.60 15.41
CA HIS A 474 22.63 -13.51 14.54
C HIS A 474 23.92 -14.01 15.21
N GLY A 475 23.80 -14.74 16.31
CA GLY A 475 24.94 -15.31 17.00
C GLY A 475 24.67 -16.66 17.66
N SER A 476 25.74 -17.34 18.07
CA SER A 476 25.69 -18.70 18.62
C SER A 476 26.81 -19.03 19.62
N ASN A 477 27.80 -18.15 19.80
CA ASN A 477 28.94 -18.39 20.69
C ASN A 477 28.67 -17.87 22.13
N LYS A 478 29.52 -18.30 23.09
CA LYS A 478 29.36 -17.94 24.51
C LYS A 478 29.50 -16.43 24.80
N SER A 479 30.31 -15.68 24.04
CA SER A 479 30.46 -14.22 24.23
C SER A 479 29.20 -13.49 23.79
N TRP A 480 28.72 -13.81 22.57
CA TRP A 480 27.46 -13.29 22.05
C TRP A 480 26.29 -13.60 22.99
N LEU A 481 26.17 -14.84 23.49
CA LEU A 481 25.08 -15.21 24.40
C LEU A 481 25.12 -14.40 25.70
N LYS A 482 26.31 -14.01 26.17
CA LYS A 482 26.50 -13.16 27.35
C LYS A 482 26.10 -11.71 27.07
N GLU A 483 26.59 -11.12 25.98
CA GLU A 483 26.26 -9.77 25.54
C GLU A 483 24.76 -9.61 25.23
N PHE A 484 24.17 -10.61 24.57
CA PHE A 484 22.75 -10.69 24.27
C PHE A 484 21.92 -10.65 25.55
N GLN A 485 22.23 -11.50 26.54
CA GLN A 485 21.50 -11.53 27.80
C GLN A 485 21.62 -10.22 28.57
N GLN A 486 22.81 -9.59 28.60
CA GLN A 486 23.02 -8.29 29.24
C GLN A 486 22.14 -7.20 28.61
N LYS A 487 22.13 -7.12 27.26
CA LYS A 487 21.30 -6.15 26.55
C LYS A 487 19.80 -6.43 26.71
N LEU A 488 19.38 -7.70 26.69
CA LEU A 488 18.00 -8.10 26.94
C LEU A 488 17.54 -7.65 28.33
N VAL A 489 18.33 -7.92 29.38
CA VAL A 489 17.99 -7.52 30.75
C VAL A 489 17.91 -6.00 30.91
N GLY A 490 18.82 -5.24 30.27
CA GLY A 490 18.74 -3.77 30.23
C GLY A 490 17.44 -3.28 29.58
N LEU A 491 17.12 -3.79 28.38
CA LEU A 491 15.89 -3.48 27.66
C LEU A 491 14.62 -3.83 28.48
N CYS A 492 14.61 -5.00 29.12
CA CYS A 492 13.53 -5.44 30.00
C CYS A 492 13.34 -4.50 31.20
N GLU A 493 14.42 -3.98 31.77
CA GLU A 493 14.36 -3.00 32.85
C GLU A 493 13.82 -1.64 32.35
N GLU A 494 14.26 -1.16 31.19
CA GLU A 494 13.76 0.08 30.57
C GLU A 494 12.26 0.00 30.28
N ILE A 495 11.80 -1.09 29.65
CA ILE A 495 10.37 -1.34 29.38
C ILE A 495 9.57 -1.35 30.69
N ARG A 496 10.04 -2.07 31.71
CA ARG A 496 9.39 -2.15 33.03
C ARG A 496 9.33 -0.78 33.72
N LYS A 497 10.39 0.02 33.66
CA LYS A 497 10.45 1.38 34.23
C LYS A 497 9.49 2.33 33.50
N LYS A 498 9.49 2.33 32.17
CA LYS A 498 8.67 3.22 31.33
C LYS A 498 7.18 2.95 31.48
N ASN A 499 6.78 1.68 31.44
CA ASN A 499 5.37 1.26 31.40
C ASN A 499 4.80 0.85 32.78
N LYS A 500 5.62 0.83 33.84
CA LYS A 500 5.33 0.29 35.19
C LYS A 500 5.00 -1.21 35.25
N ALA A 501 4.83 -1.86 34.11
CA ALA A 501 4.61 -3.29 33.92
C ALA A 501 5.13 -3.71 32.53
N PHE A 502 5.15 -5.01 32.23
CA PHE A 502 5.43 -5.48 30.87
C PHE A 502 4.19 -5.35 29.96
N PRO A 503 4.36 -5.03 28.66
CA PRO A 503 3.27 -5.00 27.67
C PRO A 503 2.44 -6.27 27.57
N ASN A 504 3.05 -7.44 27.74
CA ASN A 504 2.41 -8.75 27.75
C ASN A 504 3.18 -9.73 28.65
N ASP A 505 2.56 -10.84 29.03
CA ASP A 505 3.15 -11.82 29.96
C ASP A 505 4.19 -12.73 29.27
N GLU A 506 4.14 -12.91 27.94
CA GLU A 506 5.16 -13.67 27.20
C GLU A 506 6.52 -12.94 27.25
N LEU A 507 6.52 -11.61 27.10
CA LEU A 507 7.72 -10.78 27.25
C LEU A 507 8.29 -10.84 28.67
N PHE A 508 7.44 -10.88 29.70
CA PHE A 508 7.89 -11.12 31.08
C PHE A 508 8.66 -12.45 31.19
N ILE A 509 8.15 -13.52 30.59
CA ILE A 509 8.80 -14.84 30.61
C ILE A 509 10.17 -14.81 29.92
N LEU A 510 10.27 -14.16 28.75
CA LEU A 510 11.53 -13.99 28.03
C LEU A 510 12.54 -13.16 28.85
N CYS A 511 12.08 -12.11 29.54
CA CYS A 511 12.92 -11.29 30.42
C CYS A 511 13.43 -12.05 31.67
N VAL A 512 12.63 -12.97 32.23
CA VAL A 512 13.02 -13.80 33.38
C VAL A 512 13.91 -14.99 32.97
N GLN A 513 13.81 -15.47 31.72
CA GLN A 513 14.60 -16.60 31.21
C GLN A 513 15.50 -16.16 30.04
N PRO A 514 16.48 -15.27 30.25
CA PRO A 514 17.16 -14.57 29.15
C PRO A 514 18.01 -15.49 28.24
N ALA A 515 18.60 -16.57 28.77
CA ALA A 515 19.29 -17.58 27.95
C ALA A 515 18.31 -18.34 27.02
N LYS A 516 17.14 -18.72 27.52
CA LYS A 516 16.06 -19.35 26.75
C LYS A 516 15.46 -18.38 25.72
N ALA A 517 15.34 -17.09 26.07
CA ALA A 517 14.90 -16.06 25.15
C ALA A 517 15.86 -15.90 23.96
N ALA A 518 17.18 -15.93 24.20
CA ALA A 518 18.18 -15.92 23.14
C ALA A 518 17.98 -17.06 22.14
N LEU A 519 17.76 -18.28 22.64
CA LEU A 519 17.50 -19.46 21.81
C LEU A 519 16.20 -19.31 20.98
N LEU A 520 15.10 -18.92 21.64
CA LEU A 520 13.79 -18.78 20.99
C LEU A 520 13.80 -17.68 19.91
N LEU A 521 14.37 -16.51 20.20
CA LEU A 521 14.43 -15.38 19.27
C LEU A 521 15.32 -15.65 18.07
N THR A 522 16.48 -16.27 18.29
CA THR A 522 17.41 -16.64 17.20
C THR A 522 16.78 -17.67 16.27
N HIS A 523 16.06 -18.65 16.85
CA HIS A 523 15.37 -19.66 16.06
C HIS A 523 14.11 -19.11 15.35
N ASP A 524 13.34 -18.24 15.99
CA ASP A 524 12.22 -17.52 15.35
C ASP A 524 12.69 -16.69 14.16
N LEU A 525 13.75 -15.89 14.33
CA LEU A 525 14.36 -15.12 13.26
C LEU A 525 14.86 -16.02 12.11
N ARG A 526 15.51 -17.14 12.42
CA ARG A 526 15.97 -18.10 11.41
C ARG A 526 14.81 -18.69 10.61
N MET A 527 13.72 -19.09 11.28
CA MET A 527 12.54 -19.61 10.58
C MET A 527 11.86 -18.53 9.72
N LYS A 528 11.65 -17.32 10.27
CA LYS A 528 11.14 -16.16 9.52
C LYS A 528 12.01 -15.85 8.29
N THR A 529 13.34 -15.96 8.42
CA THR A 529 14.30 -15.79 7.33
C THR A 529 14.11 -16.85 6.25
N ILE A 530 13.98 -18.13 6.62
CA ILE A 530 13.77 -19.24 5.67
C ILE A 530 12.45 -19.06 4.90
N PHE A 531 11.36 -18.73 5.60
CA PHE A 531 10.06 -18.47 4.95
C PHE A 531 10.10 -17.24 4.03
N LEU A 532 10.70 -16.13 4.49
CA LEU A 532 10.90 -14.95 3.63
C LEU A 532 11.77 -15.29 2.41
N ARG A 533 12.82 -16.09 2.58
CA ARG A 533 13.69 -16.52 1.48
C ARG A 533 12.90 -17.27 0.40
N GLN A 534 12.04 -18.22 0.80
CA GLN A 534 11.14 -18.92 -0.11
C GLN A 534 10.19 -17.96 -0.85
N GLN A 535 9.58 -17.00 -0.15
CA GLN A 535 8.71 -15.98 -0.76
C GLN A 535 9.49 -15.09 -1.75
N LEU A 536 10.71 -14.69 -1.42
CA LEU A 536 11.58 -13.89 -2.30
C LEU A 536 12.07 -14.67 -3.52
N ASP A 537 12.43 -15.95 -3.37
CA ASP A 537 12.85 -16.81 -4.49
C ASP A 537 11.71 -17.03 -5.51
N GLN A 538 10.44 -16.91 -5.10
CA GLN A 538 9.28 -16.97 -6.00
C GLN A 538 8.93 -15.61 -6.66
N LYS A 539 9.09 -14.49 -5.94
CA LYS A 539 8.45 -13.20 -6.29
C LYS A 539 9.39 -12.05 -6.59
N ARG A 540 10.64 -12.04 -6.11
CA ARG A 540 11.49 -10.83 -6.14
C ARG A 540 11.83 -10.31 -7.54
N ASP A 541 11.84 -11.21 -8.54
CA ASP A 541 12.29 -10.90 -9.90
C ASP A 541 11.17 -10.24 -10.72
N PHE A 542 9.90 -10.52 -10.35
CA PHE A 542 8.69 -9.94 -10.94
C PHE A 542 7.65 -9.60 -9.84
N PRO A 543 7.96 -8.65 -8.92
CA PRO A 543 7.09 -8.34 -7.80
C PRO A 543 5.89 -7.50 -8.21
N THR A 544 4.76 -7.67 -7.52
CA THR A 544 3.63 -6.73 -7.55
C THR A 544 3.82 -5.60 -6.54
N ASP A 545 3.01 -4.54 -6.62
CA ASP A 545 2.99 -3.47 -5.60
C ASP A 545 2.71 -4.00 -4.18
N LYS A 546 1.88 -5.06 -4.06
CA LYS A 546 1.61 -5.72 -2.77
C LYS A 546 2.86 -6.43 -2.26
N ASP A 547 3.59 -7.14 -3.13
CA ASP A 547 4.86 -7.79 -2.77
C ASP A 547 5.93 -6.77 -2.37
N CYS A 548 6.03 -5.65 -3.09
CA CYS A 548 6.95 -4.56 -2.76
C CYS A 548 6.68 -3.95 -1.38
N LYS A 549 5.40 -3.79 -1.00
CA LYS A 549 5.01 -3.31 0.34
C LYS A 549 5.24 -4.37 1.42
N GLU A 550 4.82 -5.61 1.19
CA GLU A 550 4.84 -6.68 2.20
C GLU A 550 6.24 -7.30 2.38
N LEU A 551 6.82 -7.81 1.29
CA LEU A 551 8.15 -8.42 1.31
C LEU A 551 9.24 -7.36 1.53
N GLY A 552 9.04 -6.13 1.05
CA GLY A 552 9.93 -5.00 1.32
C GLY A 552 10.04 -4.69 2.82
N ARG A 553 8.92 -4.66 3.55
CA ARG A 553 8.92 -4.52 5.03
C ARG A 553 9.61 -5.70 5.71
N LYS A 554 9.30 -6.94 5.33
CA LYS A 554 9.96 -8.15 5.87
C LYS A 554 11.48 -8.15 5.62
N CYS A 555 11.91 -7.68 4.44
CA CYS A 555 13.31 -7.47 4.09
C CYS A 555 13.98 -6.40 4.94
N GLN A 556 13.31 -5.27 5.16
CA GLN A 556 13.78 -4.24 6.10
C GLN A 556 13.92 -4.84 7.50
N ASP A 557 12.93 -5.58 8.00
CA ASP A 557 12.90 -6.14 9.35
C ASP A 557 13.99 -7.18 9.62
N LEU A 558 14.12 -8.18 8.75
CA LEU A 558 15.04 -9.30 8.96
C LEU A 558 16.44 -9.04 8.39
N GLY A 559 16.60 -8.12 7.43
CA GLY A 559 17.82 -7.96 6.63
C GLY A 559 19.08 -7.55 7.41
N LYS A 560 18.94 -6.92 8.59
CA LYS A 560 20.09 -6.60 9.46
C LYS A 560 20.62 -7.79 10.27
N ASP A 561 19.82 -8.84 10.41
CA ASP A 561 20.14 -10.05 11.18
C ASP A 561 20.22 -11.32 10.31
N SER A 562 20.14 -11.19 8.99
CA SER A 562 20.33 -12.32 8.08
C SER A 562 21.09 -11.96 6.81
N LYS A 563 22.19 -12.71 6.60
CA LYS A 563 23.01 -12.67 5.37
C LYS A 563 22.41 -13.47 4.21
N GLU A 564 21.45 -14.36 4.49
CA GLU A 564 20.87 -15.30 3.50
C GLU A 564 19.86 -14.62 2.56
N ILE A 565 19.23 -13.55 3.05
CA ILE A 565 18.23 -12.76 2.31
C ILE A 565 18.77 -11.43 1.76
N THR A 566 20.00 -11.03 2.09
CA THR A 566 20.56 -9.72 1.67
C THR A 566 20.49 -9.51 0.16
N TRP A 567 20.97 -10.47 -0.64
CA TRP A 567 20.90 -10.41 -2.10
C TRP A 567 19.46 -10.47 -2.64
N PRO A 568 18.61 -11.45 -2.26
CA PRO A 568 17.20 -11.47 -2.63
C PRO A 568 16.44 -10.17 -2.33
N CYS A 569 16.68 -9.55 -1.17
CA CYS A 569 16.05 -8.30 -0.77
C CYS A 569 16.54 -7.10 -1.60
N HIS A 570 17.84 -7.05 -1.93
CA HIS A 570 18.38 -6.04 -2.83
C HIS A 570 17.81 -6.19 -4.25
N THR A 571 17.65 -7.42 -4.76
CA THR A 571 16.98 -7.65 -6.05
C THR A 571 15.52 -7.20 -6.00
N LEU A 572 14.76 -7.56 -4.94
CA LEU A 572 13.39 -7.07 -4.74
C LEU A 572 13.35 -5.53 -4.77
N GLU A 573 14.20 -4.87 -3.99
CA GLU A 573 14.28 -3.41 -3.92
C GLU A 573 14.55 -2.78 -5.30
N GLN A 574 15.49 -3.34 -6.08
CA GLN A 574 15.75 -2.88 -7.44
C GLN A 574 14.54 -3.05 -8.37
N GLN A 575 13.83 -4.19 -8.30
CA GLN A 575 12.65 -4.41 -9.14
C GLN A 575 11.45 -3.55 -8.72
N CYS A 576 11.26 -3.32 -7.42
CA CYS A 576 10.25 -2.42 -6.89
C CYS A 576 10.54 -0.95 -7.27
N ASN A 577 11.80 -0.53 -7.23
CA ASN A 577 12.21 0.78 -7.72
C ASN A 577 11.97 0.91 -9.24
N ARG A 578 12.24 -0.14 -10.04
CA ARG A 578 11.85 -0.16 -11.47
C ARG A 578 10.35 0.00 -11.64
N LEU A 579 9.55 -0.74 -10.87
CA LEU A 579 8.09 -0.72 -10.98
C LEU A 579 7.55 0.68 -10.66
N GLY A 580 7.97 1.29 -9.55
CA GLY A 580 7.59 2.65 -9.19
C GLY A 580 8.02 3.72 -10.22
N ILE A 581 9.25 3.66 -10.73
CA ILE A 581 9.71 4.59 -11.80
C ILE A 581 8.93 4.37 -13.10
N THR A 582 8.55 3.13 -13.41
CA THR A 582 7.72 2.79 -14.57
C THR A 582 6.31 3.37 -14.42
N GLU A 583 5.70 3.28 -13.24
CA GLU A 583 4.39 3.88 -12.97
C GLU A 583 4.44 5.42 -13.09
N ILE A 584 5.45 6.06 -12.49
CA ILE A 584 5.65 7.52 -12.60
C ILE A 584 5.78 7.93 -14.07
N LEU A 585 6.58 7.20 -14.86
CA LEU A 585 6.71 7.47 -16.29
C LEU A 585 5.36 7.31 -17.01
N LYS A 586 4.63 6.23 -16.74
CA LYS A 586 3.33 5.95 -17.38
C LYS A 586 2.35 7.10 -17.15
N GLN A 587 2.25 7.62 -15.93
CA GLN A 587 1.41 8.78 -15.62
C GLN A 587 1.85 10.03 -16.39
N ILE A 588 3.16 10.34 -16.43
CA ILE A 588 3.70 11.45 -17.23
C ILE A 588 3.35 11.31 -18.72
N LEU A 589 3.39 10.08 -19.27
CA LEU A 589 3.06 9.84 -20.68
C LEU A 589 1.56 9.94 -20.99
N LEU A 590 0.69 9.61 -20.03
CA LEU A 590 -0.76 9.80 -20.11
C LEU A 590 -1.14 11.29 -19.99
N ASP A 591 -0.47 12.04 -19.12
CA ASP A 591 -0.63 13.49 -18.93
C ASP A 591 -0.16 14.32 -20.13
N GLU A 592 0.63 13.74 -21.04
CA GLU A 592 0.92 14.39 -22.32
C GLU A 592 -0.26 14.35 -23.32
N HIS A 593 -1.36 13.64 -23.01
CA HIS A 593 -2.58 13.53 -23.82
C HIS A 593 -2.34 13.08 -25.28
N LYS A 594 -1.38 12.16 -25.47
CA LYS A 594 -0.95 11.62 -26.78
C LYS A 594 -1.12 10.11 -26.83
N ASP A 595 -1.11 9.56 -28.04
CA ASP A 595 -1.18 8.12 -28.34
C ASP A 595 0.12 7.35 -28.03
N THR A 596 0.94 7.86 -27.11
CA THR A 596 2.26 7.33 -26.77
C THR A 596 2.21 5.88 -26.29
N LEU A 597 1.18 5.51 -25.52
CA LEU A 597 0.98 4.18 -24.94
C LEU A 597 -0.07 3.36 -25.69
N LYS A 598 -0.53 3.82 -26.85
CA LYS A 598 -1.50 3.13 -27.70
C LYS A 598 -0.99 1.79 -28.23
N THR A 599 0.30 1.72 -28.56
CA THR A 599 0.97 0.52 -29.09
C THR A 599 2.39 0.43 -28.55
N HIS A 600 2.95 -0.78 -28.57
CA HIS A 600 4.34 -1.03 -28.22
C HIS A 600 5.33 -0.23 -29.09
N GLU A 601 5.06 -0.10 -30.40
CA GLU A 601 5.89 0.69 -31.32
C GLU A 601 5.85 2.19 -30.96
N ASN A 602 4.65 2.74 -30.74
CA ASN A 602 4.48 4.14 -30.34
C ASN A 602 5.30 4.44 -29.07
N CYS A 603 5.17 3.58 -28.05
CA CYS A 603 5.89 3.73 -26.80
C CYS A 603 7.40 3.66 -27.03
N THR A 604 7.90 2.61 -27.68
CA THR A 604 9.35 2.40 -27.87
C THR A 604 9.98 3.54 -28.68
N LYS A 605 9.30 4.01 -29.73
CA LYS A 605 9.72 5.15 -30.57
C LYS A 605 9.76 6.46 -29.79
N TYR A 606 8.81 6.67 -28.88
CA TYR A 606 8.77 7.86 -28.03
C TYR A 606 9.82 7.81 -26.92
N LEU A 607 9.88 6.68 -26.20
CA LEU A 607 10.79 6.46 -25.09
C LEU A 607 12.25 6.56 -25.54
N LYS A 608 12.61 5.97 -26.70
CA LYS A 608 13.95 6.13 -27.30
C LYS A 608 14.35 7.59 -27.52
N ARG A 609 13.40 8.44 -27.94
CA ARG A 609 13.62 9.90 -28.10
C ARG A 609 13.77 10.62 -26.76
N LYS A 610 12.96 10.28 -25.75
CA LYS A 610 13.05 10.85 -24.39
C LYS A 610 14.34 10.42 -23.68
N CYS A 611 14.67 9.13 -23.68
CA CYS A 611 15.91 8.60 -23.12
C CYS A 611 17.17 9.26 -23.69
N HIS A 612 17.22 9.48 -25.01
CA HIS A 612 18.32 10.22 -25.63
C HIS A 612 18.38 11.71 -25.22
N LYS A 613 17.23 12.34 -24.91
CA LYS A 613 17.20 13.70 -24.33
C LYS A 613 17.67 13.69 -22.87
N TRP A 614 17.13 12.81 -22.03
CA TRP A 614 17.48 12.69 -20.61
C TRP A 614 18.97 12.37 -20.42
N SER A 615 19.50 11.40 -21.17
CA SER A 615 20.93 11.06 -21.16
C SER A 615 21.82 12.26 -21.52
N ARG A 616 21.48 13.05 -22.54
CA ARG A 616 22.21 14.28 -22.90
C ARG A 616 22.10 15.42 -21.87
N ARG A 617 21.11 15.36 -20.99
CA ARG A 617 20.92 16.29 -19.86
C ARG A 617 21.43 15.71 -18.54
N GLY A 618 22.03 14.52 -18.56
CA GLY A 618 22.44 13.76 -17.39
C GLY A 618 21.32 13.49 -16.38
N ASP A 619 20.06 13.46 -16.83
CA ASP A 619 18.90 13.12 -16.01
C ASP A 619 18.85 11.60 -15.82
N ASP A 620 19.26 11.15 -14.64
CA ASP A 620 19.42 9.74 -14.27
C ASP A 620 18.14 9.09 -13.73
N ARG A 621 17.10 9.89 -13.45
CA ARG A 621 15.83 9.43 -12.83
C ARG A 621 15.17 8.30 -13.61
N PHE A 622 15.28 8.31 -14.94
CA PHE A 622 14.72 7.29 -15.83
C PHE A 622 15.78 6.34 -16.41
N SER A 623 17.04 6.37 -15.94
CA SER A 623 18.13 5.55 -16.49
C SER A 623 17.78 4.05 -16.56
N PHE A 624 17.16 3.50 -15.51
CA PHE A 624 16.81 2.08 -15.48
C PHE A 624 15.75 1.72 -16.53
N VAL A 625 14.71 2.55 -16.68
CA VAL A 625 13.71 2.41 -17.75
C VAL A 625 14.35 2.58 -19.14
N CYS A 626 15.32 3.49 -19.27
CA CYS A 626 16.05 3.71 -20.52
C CYS A 626 17.03 2.59 -20.90
N VAL A 627 17.42 1.73 -19.95
CA VAL A 627 18.11 0.46 -20.23
C VAL A 627 17.10 -0.60 -20.70
N PHE A 628 15.94 -0.70 -20.05
CA PHE A 628 14.93 -1.74 -20.32
C PHE A 628 13.75 -1.28 -21.18
N GLN A 629 13.98 -0.39 -22.17
CA GLN A 629 12.94 0.30 -22.95
C GLN A 629 11.84 -0.64 -23.47
N ASN A 630 12.21 -1.81 -24.01
CA ASN A 630 11.25 -2.76 -24.57
C ASN A 630 10.33 -3.33 -23.48
N ALA A 631 10.90 -3.89 -22.41
CA ALA A 631 10.11 -4.46 -21.31
C ALA A 631 9.29 -3.40 -20.56
N THR A 632 9.81 -2.18 -20.39
CA THR A 632 9.03 -1.08 -19.80
C THR A 632 7.86 -0.68 -20.70
N CYS A 633 8.06 -0.57 -22.03
CA CYS A 633 6.96 -0.28 -22.94
C CYS A 633 5.91 -1.39 -23.00
N GLU A 634 6.32 -2.65 -22.96
CA GLU A 634 5.42 -3.80 -22.89
C GLU A 634 4.54 -3.74 -21.62
N LEU A 635 5.15 -3.51 -20.46
CA LEU A 635 4.44 -3.36 -19.18
C LEU A 635 3.46 -2.18 -19.18
N MET A 636 3.90 -0.99 -19.62
CA MET A 636 3.06 0.22 -19.63
C MET A 636 1.89 0.11 -20.62
N VAL A 637 2.14 -0.41 -21.83
CA VAL A 637 1.09 -0.56 -22.85
C VAL A 637 0.06 -1.60 -22.41
N LYS A 638 0.50 -2.73 -21.81
CA LYS A 638 -0.41 -3.76 -21.31
C LYS A 638 -1.30 -3.24 -20.18
N ASP A 639 -0.74 -2.60 -19.14
CA ASP A 639 -1.55 -2.00 -18.06
C ASP A 639 -2.53 -0.95 -18.60
N VAL A 640 -2.12 -0.12 -19.57
CA VAL A 640 -3.05 0.85 -20.19
C VAL A 640 -4.16 0.14 -20.95
N GLN A 641 -3.89 -0.95 -21.68
CA GLN A 641 -4.91 -1.74 -22.36
C GLN A 641 -5.90 -2.39 -21.39
N ASP A 642 -5.41 -2.97 -20.29
CA ASP A 642 -6.25 -3.56 -19.24
C ASP A 642 -7.14 -2.47 -18.59
N ARG A 643 -6.58 -1.30 -18.29
CA ARG A 643 -7.32 -0.11 -17.80
C ARG A 643 -8.33 0.44 -18.81
N CYS A 644 -8.04 0.39 -20.11
CA CYS A 644 -8.98 0.80 -21.16
C CYS A 644 -10.25 -0.04 -21.14
N LYS A 645 -10.13 -1.36 -20.94
CA LYS A 645 -11.27 -2.28 -20.83
C LYS A 645 -12.14 -1.93 -19.61
N ILE A 646 -11.50 -1.81 -18.45
CA ILE A 646 -12.18 -1.45 -17.18
C ILE A 646 -12.85 -0.08 -17.29
N PHE A 647 -12.20 0.91 -17.91
CA PHE A 647 -12.77 2.23 -18.11
C PHE A 647 -14.03 2.21 -19.00
N GLU A 648 -14.06 1.38 -20.05
CA GLU A 648 -15.27 1.20 -20.88
C GLU A 648 -16.39 0.43 -20.15
N GLU A 649 -16.06 -0.50 -19.26
CA GLU A 649 -17.01 -1.20 -18.39
C GLU A 649 -17.63 -0.23 -17.37
N ASN A 650 -16.81 0.53 -16.65
CA ASN A 650 -17.24 1.54 -15.67
C ASN A 650 -18.08 2.66 -16.32
N MET A 651 -17.73 3.13 -17.53
CA MET A 651 -18.57 4.08 -18.28
C MET A 651 -19.95 3.52 -18.63
N GLN A 652 -20.08 2.21 -18.85
CA GLN A 652 -21.34 1.56 -19.19
C GLN A 652 -22.21 1.30 -17.96
N ALA A 653 -21.61 0.95 -16.83
CA ALA A 653 -22.28 0.79 -15.54
C ALA A 653 -22.76 2.14 -14.95
N SER A 654 -22.16 3.26 -15.35
CA SER A 654 -22.47 4.57 -14.77
C SER A 654 -23.80 5.19 -15.22
N ASP A 655 -24.67 5.50 -14.25
CA ASP A 655 -25.89 6.31 -14.38
C ASP A 655 -25.67 7.71 -15.01
N ILE A 656 -24.41 8.16 -15.09
CA ILE A 656 -24.02 9.37 -15.81
C ILE A 656 -24.48 9.30 -17.28
N ASN A 657 -24.46 8.13 -17.91
CA ASN A 657 -24.80 7.99 -19.32
C ASN A 657 -26.25 8.42 -19.64
N ASP A 658 -27.19 8.14 -18.74
CA ASP A 658 -28.58 8.59 -18.86
C ASP A 658 -28.78 10.06 -18.46
N SER A 659 -27.95 10.57 -17.54
CA SER A 659 -27.90 11.99 -17.20
C SER A 659 -27.39 12.84 -18.39
N LEU A 660 -26.37 12.35 -19.10
CA LEU A 660 -25.82 12.98 -20.32
C LEU A 660 -26.84 12.99 -21.47
N LYS A 661 -27.62 11.92 -21.66
CA LYS A 661 -28.69 11.87 -22.68
C LYS A 661 -29.80 12.89 -22.43
N LYS A 662 -30.14 13.13 -21.15
CA LYS A 662 -31.27 14.00 -20.76
C LYS A 662 -30.95 15.49 -20.74
N ASN A 663 -29.68 15.90 -20.88
CA ASN A 663 -29.22 17.30 -20.87
C ASN A 663 -29.78 18.15 -19.70
N GLN A 664 -30.12 17.54 -18.57
CA GLN A 664 -30.61 18.27 -17.39
C GLN A 664 -29.43 18.90 -16.64
N ILE A 665 -29.15 20.16 -16.94
CA ILE A 665 -28.04 20.92 -16.34
C ILE A 665 -28.40 21.29 -14.89
N LYS A 666 -27.94 20.50 -13.92
CA LYS A 666 -27.78 20.94 -12.53
C LYS A 666 -26.30 21.27 -12.30
N ALA A 667 -26.01 22.49 -11.84
CA ALA A 667 -24.63 22.95 -11.63
C ALA A 667 -23.88 22.12 -10.57
N GLU A 668 -24.60 21.60 -9.59
CA GLU A 668 -24.07 20.78 -8.48
C GLU A 668 -23.60 19.39 -8.94
N SER A 669 -24.32 18.74 -9.87
CA SER A 669 -23.90 17.42 -10.39
C SER A 669 -22.67 17.51 -11.30
N ALA A 670 -22.54 18.60 -12.06
CA ALA A 670 -21.37 18.85 -12.90
C ALA A 670 -20.07 19.00 -12.09
N ALA A 671 -20.15 19.56 -10.88
CA ALA A 671 -18.99 19.72 -9.99
C ALA A 671 -18.38 18.39 -9.53
N ASN A 672 -19.19 17.34 -9.36
CA ASN A 672 -18.74 16.02 -8.95
C ASN A 672 -18.38 15.13 -10.15
N ILE A 673 -19.12 15.24 -11.26
CA ILE A 673 -18.93 14.40 -12.45
C ILE A 673 -17.70 14.83 -13.26
N CYS A 674 -17.56 16.14 -13.52
CA CYS A 674 -16.57 16.62 -14.48
C CYS A 674 -15.11 16.39 -14.03
N PRO A 675 -14.68 16.78 -12.81
CA PRO A 675 -13.32 16.50 -12.34
C PRO A 675 -13.00 15.00 -12.27
N SER A 676 -13.99 14.16 -11.94
CA SER A 676 -13.81 12.73 -11.70
C SER A 676 -13.72 11.89 -12.97
N TRP A 677 -14.34 12.32 -14.07
CA TRP A 677 -14.39 11.54 -15.32
C TRP A 677 -13.70 12.20 -16.53
N HIS A 678 -13.82 13.53 -16.69
CA HIS A 678 -13.35 14.19 -17.92
C HIS A 678 -11.81 14.15 -18.10
N PRO A 679 -10.96 14.33 -17.07
CA PRO A 679 -9.51 14.19 -17.21
C PRO A 679 -9.08 12.80 -17.70
N TYR A 680 -9.79 11.74 -17.29
CA TYR A 680 -9.51 10.38 -17.73
C TYR A 680 -9.85 10.17 -19.21
N CYS A 681 -10.91 10.80 -19.71
CA CYS A 681 -11.20 10.83 -21.15
C CYS A 681 -10.04 11.44 -21.95
N ASP A 682 -9.49 12.59 -21.56
CA ASP A 682 -8.38 13.22 -22.28
C ASP A 682 -7.06 12.43 -22.14
N ARG A 683 -6.83 11.72 -21.02
CA ARG A 683 -5.65 10.83 -20.81
C ARG A 683 -5.70 9.53 -21.62
N PHE A 684 -6.85 8.83 -21.57
CA PHE A 684 -6.96 7.45 -22.08
C PHE A 684 -7.48 7.37 -23.52
N LEU A 685 -8.34 8.27 -24.00
CA LEU A 685 -8.92 8.19 -25.35
C LEU A 685 -7.86 8.13 -26.50
N PRO A 686 -6.70 8.82 -26.42
CA PRO A 686 -5.64 8.66 -27.42
C PRO A 686 -4.95 7.28 -27.38
N ASN A 687 -4.97 6.62 -26.22
CA ASN A 687 -4.23 5.39 -25.92
C ASN A 687 -5.10 4.12 -25.98
N CYS A 688 -6.44 4.24 -25.97
CA CYS A 688 -7.37 3.12 -26.08
C CYS A 688 -7.89 2.96 -27.52
N PRO A 689 -7.28 2.10 -28.38
CA PRO A 689 -7.67 1.97 -29.78
C PRO A 689 -9.10 1.44 -29.98
N ASP A 690 -9.59 0.58 -29.07
CA ASP A 690 -10.83 -0.18 -29.24
C ASP A 690 -12.08 0.46 -28.61
N LEU A 691 -11.92 1.61 -27.93
CA LEU A 691 -12.90 2.26 -27.05
C LEU A 691 -14.07 2.96 -27.82
N LYS A 692 -14.78 2.21 -28.67
CA LYS A 692 -15.77 2.76 -29.62
C LYS A 692 -16.97 3.40 -28.92
N LYS A 693 -17.51 2.81 -27.84
CA LYS A 693 -18.62 3.41 -27.09
C LYS A 693 -18.10 4.51 -26.16
N GLY A 694 -16.96 4.26 -25.50
CA GLY A 694 -16.32 5.25 -24.64
C GLY A 694 -15.96 6.56 -25.36
N LYS A 695 -15.62 6.52 -26.65
CA LYS A 695 -15.45 7.73 -27.48
C LYS A 695 -16.70 8.62 -27.52
N THR A 696 -17.88 8.02 -27.70
CA THR A 696 -19.16 8.75 -27.69
C THR A 696 -19.48 9.30 -26.30
N PHE A 697 -19.26 8.50 -25.25
CA PHE A 697 -19.40 8.96 -23.85
C PHE A 697 -18.51 10.18 -23.58
N CYS A 698 -17.21 10.09 -23.86
CA CYS A 698 -16.26 11.17 -23.65
C CYS A 698 -16.59 12.43 -24.48
N GLN A 699 -17.10 12.28 -25.71
CA GLN A 699 -17.57 13.42 -26.52
C GLN A 699 -18.79 14.11 -25.90
N ASN A 700 -19.74 13.35 -25.36
CA ASN A 700 -20.92 13.90 -24.68
C ASN A 700 -20.53 14.53 -23.33
N LEU A 701 -19.67 13.88 -22.55
CA LEU A 701 -19.13 14.39 -21.30
C LEU A 701 -18.36 15.70 -21.51
N LYS A 702 -17.56 15.81 -22.59
CA LYS A 702 -16.87 17.05 -22.95
C LYS A 702 -17.82 18.21 -23.19
N LYS A 703 -18.93 17.99 -23.93
CA LYS A 703 -19.98 19.00 -24.12
C LYS A 703 -20.68 19.36 -22.80
N TYR A 704 -20.99 18.37 -21.97
CA TYR A 704 -21.61 18.57 -20.66
C TYR A 704 -20.72 19.38 -19.69
N CYS A 705 -19.42 19.13 -19.73
CA CYS A 705 -18.44 19.78 -18.85
C CYS A 705 -17.88 21.11 -19.38
N GLU A 706 -18.10 21.45 -20.66
CA GLU A 706 -17.61 22.69 -21.25
C GLU A 706 -18.06 23.96 -20.49
N PRO A 707 -19.34 24.11 -20.05
CA PRO A 707 -19.76 25.25 -19.22
C PRO A 707 -19.08 25.27 -17.84
N PHE A 708 -18.87 24.09 -17.25
CA PHE A 708 -18.20 23.95 -15.95
C PHE A 708 -16.72 24.40 -16.04
N TYR A 709 -15.96 23.93 -17.04
CA TYR A 709 -14.57 24.34 -17.20
C TYR A 709 -14.42 25.81 -17.61
N LYS A 710 -15.28 26.33 -18.50
CA LYS A 710 -15.29 27.76 -18.82
C LYS A 710 -15.51 28.62 -17.56
N ARG A 711 -16.45 28.24 -16.71
CA ARG A 711 -16.68 28.90 -15.43
C ARG A 711 -15.48 28.75 -14.49
N LYS A 712 -14.90 27.54 -14.37
CA LYS A 712 -13.76 27.28 -13.48
C LYS A 712 -12.53 28.11 -13.87
N VAL A 713 -12.21 28.25 -15.16
CA VAL A 713 -11.12 29.13 -15.62
C VAL A 713 -11.32 30.59 -15.20
N LEU A 714 -12.56 31.09 -15.20
CA LEU A 714 -12.88 32.44 -14.73
C LEU A 714 -12.81 32.55 -13.20
N GLU A 715 -13.22 31.51 -12.47
CA GLU A 715 -13.11 31.44 -11.01
C GLU A 715 -11.63 31.35 -10.56
N ASP A 716 -10.79 30.59 -11.25
CA ASP A 716 -9.35 30.49 -10.97
C ASP A 716 -8.61 31.78 -11.34
N ALA A 717 -8.96 32.45 -12.46
CA ALA A 717 -8.45 33.79 -12.77
C ALA A 717 -8.86 34.81 -11.70
N LEU A 718 -10.10 34.76 -11.21
CA LEU A 718 -10.59 35.61 -10.13
C LEU A 718 -9.84 35.36 -8.81
N LYS A 719 -9.35 34.15 -8.53
CA LYS A 719 -8.50 33.90 -7.34
C LYS A 719 -7.19 34.69 -7.40
N VAL A 720 -6.55 34.75 -8.56
CA VAL A 720 -5.30 35.52 -8.76
C VAL A 720 -5.54 37.02 -8.51
N GLU A 721 -6.68 37.54 -8.97
CA GLU A 721 -7.08 38.95 -8.81
C GLU A 721 -7.48 39.30 -7.36
N LEU A 722 -8.04 38.34 -6.61
CA LEU A 722 -8.44 38.51 -5.20
C LEU A 722 -7.36 38.11 -4.18
N ARG A 723 -6.17 37.71 -4.64
CA ARG A 723 -5.03 37.26 -3.83
C ARG A 723 -4.79 38.14 -2.59
N GLY A 724 -4.63 37.49 -1.44
CA GLY A 724 -4.52 38.11 -0.11
C GLY A 724 -5.85 38.42 0.58
N ASN A 725 -6.99 38.22 -0.10
CA ASN A 725 -8.34 38.47 0.42
C ASN A 725 -9.22 37.20 0.49
N LEU A 726 -8.70 36.03 0.15
CA LEU A 726 -9.42 34.75 0.13
C LEU A 726 -9.26 33.94 1.43
N SER A 727 -8.46 34.43 2.40
CA SER A 727 -8.26 33.72 3.67
C SER A 727 -9.54 33.57 4.53
N ASN A 728 -10.60 34.35 4.26
CA ASN A 728 -11.94 34.17 4.85
C ASN A 728 -13.01 34.99 4.10
N ILE A 729 -14.28 34.71 4.39
CA ILE A 729 -15.45 35.38 3.78
C ILE A 729 -15.46 36.89 4.04
N THR A 730 -15.04 37.33 5.24
CA THR A 730 -15.11 38.76 5.63
C THR A 730 -14.08 39.64 4.93
N LYS A 731 -12.98 39.07 4.42
CA LYS A 731 -12.08 39.73 3.47
C LYS A 731 -12.53 39.56 2.02
N CYS A 732 -13.05 38.39 1.65
CA CYS A 732 -13.44 38.09 0.28
C CYS A 732 -14.61 38.96 -0.18
N GLU A 733 -15.70 39.06 0.61
CA GLU A 733 -16.90 39.82 0.20
C GLU A 733 -16.56 41.29 -0.15
N PRO A 734 -15.83 42.08 0.67
CA PRO A 734 -15.45 43.45 0.33
C PRO A 734 -14.40 43.59 -0.78
N ALA A 735 -13.56 42.57 -1.02
CA ALA A 735 -12.60 42.57 -2.11
C ALA A 735 -13.29 42.29 -3.46
N LEU A 736 -14.13 41.25 -3.50
CA LEU A 736 -14.97 40.90 -4.65
C LEU A 736 -15.94 42.03 -5.00
N GLU A 737 -16.56 42.70 -4.02
CA GLU A 737 -17.45 43.83 -4.27
C GLU A 737 -16.72 45.01 -4.93
N ARG A 738 -15.50 45.34 -4.48
CA ARG A 738 -14.65 46.35 -5.11
C ARG A 738 -14.25 45.95 -6.53
N TYR A 739 -13.75 44.73 -6.70
CA TYR A 739 -13.35 44.18 -8.01
C TYR A 739 -14.49 44.17 -9.03
N CYS A 740 -15.67 43.66 -8.63
CA CYS A 740 -16.90 43.65 -9.44
C CYS A 740 -17.47 45.06 -9.73
N THR A 741 -17.02 46.10 -9.02
CA THR A 741 -17.42 47.49 -9.25
C THR A 741 -16.49 48.15 -10.27
N VAL A 742 -15.16 48.01 -10.12
CA VAL A 742 -14.16 48.53 -11.07
C VAL A 742 -14.33 47.91 -12.47
N LEU A 743 -14.70 46.63 -12.55
CA LEU A 743 -14.98 45.94 -13.82
C LEU A 743 -16.22 46.41 -14.59
N LYS A 744 -16.99 47.38 -14.08
CA LYS A 744 -18.04 48.03 -14.90
C LYS A 744 -17.47 49.03 -15.90
N ASP A 745 -16.29 49.56 -15.61
CA ASP A 745 -15.67 50.65 -16.38
C ASP A 745 -14.59 50.16 -17.36
N VAL A 746 -14.19 48.88 -17.25
CA VAL A 746 -13.23 48.21 -18.13
C VAL A 746 -13.89 47.00 -18.78
N ASN A 747 -13.84 46.92 -20.10
CA ASN A 747 -14.65 45.99 -20.91
C ASN A 747 -14.15 44.52 -20.92
N ASN A 748 -13.68 44.03 -19.77
CA ASN A 748 -13.23 42.65 -19.58
C ASN A 748 -14.45 41.74 -19.34
N ALA A 749 -15.18 41.47 -20.43
CA ALA A 749 -16.53 40.89 -20.42
C ALA A 749 -16.63 39.45 -19.88
N SER A 750 -15.51 38.76 -19.63
CA SER A 750 -15.49 37.36 -19.22
C SER A 750 -15.66 37.18 -17.70
N ILE A 751 -14.75 37.71 -16.87
CA ILE A 751 -14.78 37.52 -15.40
C ILE A 751 -15.96 38.28 -14.77
N SER A 752 -16.33 39.44 -15.32
CA SER A 752 -17.46 40.26 -14.85
C SER A 752 -18.82 39.57 -14.94
N SER A 753 -18.94 38.45 -15.66
CA SER A 753 -20.12 37.58 -15.67
C SER A 753 -20.37 36.88 -14.32
N LEU A 754 -19.31 36.55 -13.57
CA LEU A 754 -19.42 35.91 -12.24
C LEU A 754 -20.00 36.86 -11.16
N CYS A 755 -19.99 38.17 -11.43
CA CYS A 755 -20.45 39.22 -10.52
C CYS A 755 -21.95 39.52 -10.57
N LYS A 756 -22.73 38.78 -11.39
CA LYS A 756 -24.14 39.05 -11.72
C LYS A 756 -24.97 37.77 -11.71
N ASP A 757 -26.24 37.88 -11.34
CA ASP A 757 -27.24 36.83 -11.56
C ASP A 757 -27.73 36.87 -13.03
N ASN A 758 -27.94 35.69 -13.62
CA ASN A 758 -28.36 35.53 -15.02
C ASN A 758 -29.89 35.41 -15.17
N THR A 759 -30.66 35.49 -14.08
CA THR A 759 -32.12 35.44 -14.12
C THR A 759 -32.75 36.81 -14.38
N GLU A 760 -33.75 36.89 -15.26
CA GLU A 760 -34.43 38.14 -15.67
C GLU A 760 -35.44 38.67 -14.62
N SER A 761 -35.11 38.56 -13.32
CA SER A 761 -35.93 39.11 -12.24
C SER A 761 -35.79 40.64 -12.12
N LYS A 762 -36.84 41.30 -11.62
CA LYS A 762 -36.85 42.74 -11.32
C LYS A 762 -36.09 43.10 -10.03
N THR A 763 -35.52 42.13 -9.30
CA THR A 763 -34.83 42.30 -7.99
C THR A 763 -33.30 42.38 -8.03
N LYS A 764 -32.71 42.65 -9.21
CA LYS A 764 -31.27 42.52 -9.56
C LYS A 764 -30.20 42.99 -8.55
N LYS A 765 -30.48 43.91 -7.60
CA LYS A 765 -29.49 44.33 -6.59
C LYS A 765 -29.31 43.32 -5.44
N ALA A 766 -30.38 42.68 -4.97
CA ALA A 766 -30.31 41.72 -3.87
C ALA A 766 -29.69 40.39 -4.34
N ASP A 767 -30.12 39.94 -5.52
CA ASP A 767 -29.70 38.67 -6.11
C ASP A 767 -28.20 38.66 -6.43
N ASN A 768 -27.68 39.75 -7.04
CA ASN A 768 -26.24 39.92 -7.29
C ASN A 768 -25.38 39.84 -6.01
N LYS A 769 -25.87 40.35 -4.87
CA LYS A 769 -25.14 40.25 -3.58
C LYS A 769 -25.10 38.81 -3.07
N ASN A 770 -26.19 38.07 -3.25
CA ASN A 770 -26.27 36.65 -2.89
C ASN A 770 -25.37 35.78 -3.78
N VAL A 771 -25.32 36.06 -5.10
CA VAL A 771 -24.38 35.41 -6.04
C VAL A 771 -22.92 35.62 -5.62
N ARG A 772 -22.52 36.86 -5.32
CA ARG A 772 -21.16 37.18 -4.86
C ARG A 772 -20.82 36.50 -3.53
N LYS A 773 -21.75 36.46 -2.59
CA LYS A 773 -21.58 35.74 -1.31
C LYS A 773 -21.36 34.24 -1.52
N LYS A 774 -22.19 33.59 -2.35
CA LYS A 774 -22.02 32.17 -2.71
C LYS A 774 -20.69 31.90 -3.43
N LEU A 775 -20.27 32.82 -4.30
CA LEU A 775 -18.97 32.72 -4.98
C LEU A 775 -17.81 32.86 -3.99
N CYS A 776 -17.83 33.84 -3.10
CA CYS A 776 -16.82 33.99 -2.05
C CYS A 776 -16.76 32.79 -1.10
N LEU A 777 -17.91 32.26 -0.67
CA LEU A 777 -17.99 31.01 0.12
C LEU A 777 -17.21 29.88 -0.58
N LYS A 778 -17.52 29.63 -1.85
CA LYS A 778 -16.86 28.59 -2.65
C LYS A 778 -15.35 28.84 -2.83
N LEU A 779 -14.94 30.07 -3.16
CA LEU A 779 -13.53 30.39 -3.39
C LEU A 779 -12.70 30.29 -2.11
N VAL A 780 -13.25 30.75 -0.97
CA VAL A 780 -12.61 30.63 0.35
C VAL A 780 -12.49 29.16 0.76
N GLU A 781 -13.54 28.34 0.55
CA GLU A 781 -13.51 26.90 0.84
C GLU A 781 -12.48 26.14 -0.02
N GLU A 782 -12.42 26.41 -1.33
CA GLU A 782 -11.40 25.83 -2.20
C GLU A 782 -9.98 26.24 -1.78
N VAL A 783 -9.75 27.50 -1.41
CA VAL A 783 -8.45 27.98 -0.90
C VAL A 783 -8.14 27.35 0.46
N GLU A 784 -9.10 27.21 1.37
CA GLU A 784 -8.89 26.59 2.69
C GLU A 784 -8.45 25.12 2.56
N GLN A 785 -9.04 24.36 1.62
CA GLN A 785 -8.59 23.00 1.32
C GLN A 785 -7.20 22.97 0.69
N GLN A 786 -6.91 23.88 -0.25
CA GLN A 786 -5.57 24.04 -0.82
C GLN A 786 -4.51 24.38 0.24
N CYS A 787 -4.83 25.24 1.21
CA CYS A 787 -3.95 25.58 2.34
C CYS A 787 -3.64 24.39 3.25
N LYS A 788 -4.48 23.34 3.28
CA LYS A 788 -4.25 22.12 4.09
C LYS A 788 -3.28 21.13 3.41
N VAL A 789 -3.32 21.04 2.07
CA VAL A 789 -2.58 20.03 1.30
C VAL A 789 -1.24 20.55 0.76
N LEU A 790 -1.27 21.69 0.05
CA LEU A 790 -0.10 22.22 -0.68
C LEU A 790 1.17 22.44 0.17
N PRO A 791 1.12 22.84 1.47
CA PRO A 791 2.35 23.03 2.24
C PRO A 791 3.22 21.77 2.35
N THR A 792 2.60 20.59 2.42
CA THR A 792 3.31 19.31 2.52
C THR A 792 3.95 18.96 1.17
N GLU A 793 3.16 19.02 0.09
CA GLU A 793 3.62 18.71 -1.28
C GLU A 793 4.77 19.63 -1.73
N LEU A 794 4.59 20.96 -1.56
CA LEU A 794 5.61 21.94 -1.93
C LEU A 794 6.87 21.83 -1.07
N THR A 795 6.78 21.31 0.17
CA THR A 795 7.96 21.06 1.01
C THR A 795 8.84 19.93 0.47
N GLU A 796 8.26 18.88 -0.13
CA GLU A 796 9.04 17.83 -0.78
C GLU A 796 9.64 18.30 -2.11
N LEU A 797 8.85 19.07 -2.87
CA LEU A 797 9.29 19.66 -4.13
C LEU A 797 10.41 20.71 -3.94
N GLU A 798 10.38 21.52 -2.86
CA GLU A 798 11.47 22.45 -2.47
C GLU A 798 12.78 21.70 -2.22
N LYS A 799 12.75 20.63 -1.42
CA LYS A 799 13.93 19.81 -1.12
C LYS A 799 14.53 19.19 -2.38
N SER A 800 13.68 18.69 -3.28
CA SER A 800 14.13 18.13 -4.56
C SER A 800 14.70 19.21 -5.48
N LEU A 801 14.01 20.34 -5.67
CA LEU A 801 14.51 21.47 -6.45
C LEU A 801 15.88 21.92 -5.95
N LYS A 802 16.05 22.09 -4.64
CA LYS A 802 17.31 22.51 -4.01
C LYS A 802 18.46 21.53 -4.25
N LYS A 803 18.19 20.22 -4.23
CA LYS A 803 19.19 19.18 -4.57
C LYS A 803 19.62 19.26 -6.03
N ASP A 804 18.65 19.45 -6.93
CA ASP A 804 18.89 19.49 -8.37
C ASP A 804 19.63 20.79 -8.78
N VAL A 805 19.28 21.94 -8.18
CA VAL A 805 20.01 23.21 -8.34
C VAL A 805 21.45 23.12 -7.82
N LYS A 806 21.69 22.45 -6.69
CA LYS A 806 23.07 22.21 -6.21
C LYS A 806 23.87 21.38 -7.22
N THR A 807 23.27 20.31 -7.74
CA THR A 807 23.90 19.43 -8.74
C THR A 807 24.21 20.19 -10.04
N TYR A 808 23.32 21.09 -10.45
CA TYR A 808 23.50 21.99 -11.57
C TYR A 808 24.70 22.94 -11.39
N GLU A 809 24.83 23.62 -10.24
CA GLU A 809 25.96 24.53 -9.99
C GLU A 809 27.31 23.77 -9.95
N GLU A 810 27.35 22.56 -9.38
CA GLU A 810 28.54 21.70 -9.42
C GLU A 810 28.96 21.30 -10.85
N LEU A 811 27.99 21.05 -11.75
CA LEU A 811 28.25 20.74 -13.15
C LEU A 811 28.64 21.97 -13.96
N LYS A 812 28.00 23.12 -13.70
CA LYS A 812 28.30 24.43 -14.29
C LYS A 812 29.75 24.85 -14.04
N GLU A 813 30.25 24.65 -12.82
CA GLU A 813 31.67 24.90 -12.50
C GLU A 813 32.63 23.91 -13.19
N ARG A 814 32.25 22.64 -13.34
CA ARG A 814 33.03 21.67 -14.14
C ARG A 814 33.07 22.08 -15.62
N ALA A 815 31.94 22.48 -16.20
CA ALA A 815 31.88 22.96 -17.58
C ALA A 815 32.70 24.24 -17.78
N LYS A 816 32.60 25.22 -16.87
CA LYS A 816 33.42 26.46 -16.90
C LYS A 816 34.91 26.16 -16.90
N LYS A 817 35.37 25.23 -16.05
CA LYS A 817 36.77 24.75 -16.03
C LYS A 817 37.16 24.02 -17.31
N ALA A 818 36.29 23.15 -17.84
CA ALA A 818 36.55 22.41 -19.08
C ALA A 818 36.67 23.35 -20.30
N MET A 819 35.74 24.31 -20.44
CA MET A 819 35.76 25.32 -21.51
C MET A 819 37.02 26.19 -21.47
N ASN A 820 37.43 26.64 -20.28
CA ASN A 820 38.66 27.42 -20.12
C ASN A 820 39.91 26.58 -20.48
N LYS A 821 39.94 25.30 -20.12
CA LYS A 821 41.07 24.40 -20.42
C LYS A 821 41.16 24.03 -21.92
N SER A 822 40.03 23.91 -22.61
CA SER A 822 39.99 23.58 -24.05
C SER A 822 39.98 24.80 -24.97
N SER A 823 39.94 26.02 -24.43
CA SER A 823 39.72 27.26 -25.19
C SER A 823 38.42 27.26 -26.03
N LEU A 824 37.41 26.49 -25.60
CA LEU A 824 36.13 26.40 -26.31
C LEU A 824 35.35 27.72 -26.21
N VAL A 825 35.27 28.43 -27.33
CA VAL A 825 34.43 29.62 -27.47
C VAL A 825 33.05 29.22 -27.99
N LEU A 826 32.05 29.29 -27.09
CA LEU A 826 30.64 29.34 -27.47
C LEU A 826 30.24 30.79 -27.73
N SER A 827 29.17 31.02 -28.50
CA SER A 827 28.66 32.38 -28.77
C SER A 827 27.14 32.37 -28.94
N LEU A 828 26.50 33.44 -28.45
CA LEU A 828 25.06 33.65 -28.49
C LEU A 828 24.69 34.57 -29.67
N VAL A 829 23.94 34.06 -30.64
CA VAL A 829 23.42 34.86 -31.75
C VAL A 829 22.17 35.62 -31.30
N LYS A 830 22.21 36.96 -31.31
CA LYS A 830 20.98 37.77 -31.25
C LYS A 830 20.23 37.64 -32.57
N LYS A 831 18.91 37.45 -32.51
CA LYS A 831 18.04 37.41 -33.69
C LYS A 831 17.82 38.85 -34.18
N ASN A 832 18.45 39.24 -35.29
CA ASN A 832 18.12 40.49 -35.97
C ASN A 832 16.71 40.39 -36.57
N GLU A 833 15.91 41.45 -36.48
CA GLU A 833 14.49 41.44 -36.87
C GLU A 833 14.24 41.40 -38.40
N SER A 834 15.26 41.56 -39.23
CA SER A 834 15.14 41.46 -40.70
C SER A 834 15.67 40.13 -41.25
N ASN A 835 14.78 39.14 -41.38
CA ASN A 835 14.94 38.07 -42.37
C ASN A 835 13.59 37.39 -42.67
N THR A 836 12.79 38.07 -43.49
CA THR A 836 11.48 37.60 -43.96
C THR A 836 11.66 36.44 -44.93
N SER A 837 11.65 35.21 -44.43
CA SER A 837 11.61 34.01 -45.28
C SER A 837 10.29 33.96 -46.04
N LYS A 838 10.30 34.33 -47.32
CA LYS A 838 9.19 34.07 -48.24
C LYS A 838 9.01 32.57 -48.39
N ASN A 839 7.90 32.01 -47.90
CA ASN A 839 7.15 31.03 -48.67
C ASN A 839 5.69 30.90 -48.20
N ASN A 840 4.80 30.75 -49.17
CA ASN A 840 3.35 30.76 -48.95
C ASN A 840 2.83 29.41 -48.45
N SER A 841 1.95 29.44 -47.46
CA SER A 841 0.82 28.53 -47.37
C SER A 841 -0.34 29.23 -46.68
N LYS A 842 -1.46 29.40 -47.40
CA LYS A 842 -2.69 29.93 -46.83
C LYS A 842 -3.41 28.79 -46.12
N ASN A 843 -3.73 28.96 -44.85
CA ASN A 843 -5.04 28.49 -44.39
C ASN A 843 -5.66 29.48 -43.41
N LYS A 844 -6.97 29.70 -43.53
CA LYS A 844 -7.71 30.63 -42.69
C LYS A 844 -8.23 29.87 -41.47
N ASP A 845 -7.94 30.36 -40.28
CA ASP A 845 -8.92 30.40 -39.20
C ASP A 845 -8.66 31.62 -38.30
N LYS A 846 -9.71 32.39 -38.04
CA LYS A 846 -9.66 33.58 -37.18
C LYS A 846 -10.44 33.27 -35.91
N ASN A 847 -9.74 33.22 -34.76
CA ASN A 847 -10.11 33.89 -33.51
C ASN A 847 -9.18 33.42 -32.38
N VAL A 848 -8.02 34.06 -32.27
CA VAL A 848 -7.19 34.02 -31.06
C VAL A 848 -7.10 35.44 -30.52
N VAL A 849 -7.61 35.66 -29.31
CA VAL A 849 -7.47 36.93 -28.60
C VAL A 849 -6.02 37.06 -28.15
N SER A 850 -5.32 38.03 -28.73
CA SER A 850 -3.93 38.33 -28.40
C SER A 850 -3.85 39.18 -27.13
N ASN A 851 -3.68 38.54 -25.97
CA ASN A 851 -3.11 39.22 -24.80
C ASN A 851 -1.59 39.08 -24.87
N GLY A 852 -0.89 40.21 -24.93
CA GLY A 852 0.54 40.25 -25.22
C GLY A 852 1.38 39.77 -24.04
N LEU A 853 2.10 38.67 -24.25
CA LEU A 853 3.37 38.40 -23.58
C LEU A 853 4.46 38.49 -24.66
N GLN A 854 5.39 39.45 -24.54
CA GLN A 854 6.55 39.50 -25.43
C GLN A 854 7.45 38.31 -25.08
N ASP A 855 7.39 37.27 -25.91
CA ASP A 855 8.26 36.10 -25.81
C ASP A 855 9.71 36.53 -26.10
N THR A 856 10.45 36.78 -25.02
CA THR A 856 11.85 37.19 -25.02
C THR A 856 12.79 35.99 -24.84
N THR A 857 12.34 34.77 -25.17
CA THR A 857 13.22 33.59 -25.16
C THR A 857 14.40 33.79 -26.13
N LYS A 858 15.58 33.99 -25.53
CA LYS A 858 16.87 34.00 -26.25
C LYS A 858 17.18 32.58 -26.74
N TYR A 859 16.74 32.25 -27.95
CA TYR A 859 17.07 30.98 -28.60
C TYR A 859 18.58 30.83 -28.80
N VAL A 860 19.22 29.93 -28.04
CA VAL A 860 20.64 29.61 -28.19
C VAL A 860 20.84 28.76 -29.44
N LYS A 861 21.35 29.36 -30.52
CA LYS A 861 21.76 28.64 -31.73
C LYS A 861 23.29 28.69 -31.86
N ILE A 862 23.95 27.56 -31.59
CA ILE A 862 25.40 27.42 -31.71
C ILE A 862 25.77 27.31 -33.20
N LEU A 863 26.70 28.15 -33.66
CA LEU A 863 27.22 28.13 -35.03
C LEU A 863 28.38 27.13 -35.16
N ARG A 864 28.44 26.40 -36.28
CA ARG A 864 29.69 25.75 -36.72
C ARG A 864 30.68 26.83 -37.18
N ARG A 865 31.97 26.69 -36.84
CA ARG A 865 33.05 27.53 -37.40
C ARG A 865 32.99 27.47 -38.93
N GLY A 866 32.99 28.63 -39.59
CA GLY A 866 32.97 28.76 -41.05
C GLY A 866 34.33 28.59 -41.73
N VAL A 867 35.26 27.88 -41.09
CA VAL A 867 36.63 27.64 -41.59
C VAL A 867 36.77 26.16 -41.87
N LYS A 868 37.14 25.80 -43.11
CA LYS A 868 37.50 24.43 -43.47
C LYS A 868 38.71 23.98 -42.65
N ASP A 869 38.66 22.73 -42.20
CA ASP A 869 39.82 21.95 -41.76
C ASP A 869 40.56 22.44 -40.49
N VAL A 870 39.83 22.58 -39.39
CA VAL A 870 40.39 22.49 -38.03
C VAL A 870 39.86 21.23 -37.34
N LEU A 871 40.78 20.33 -36.95
CA LEU A 871 40.45 19.14 -36.17
C LEU A 871 39.97 19.52 -34.76
N VAL A 872 38.76 19.10 -34.39
CA VAL A 872 38.24 19.29 -33.02
C VAL A 872 39.01 18.38 -32.07
N THR A 873 39.62 18.95 -31.04
CA THR A 873 40.33 18.16 -30.03
C THR A 873 39.37 17.40 -29.12
N GLU A 874 39.82 16.27 -28.56
CA GLU A 874 39.03 15.51 -27.58
C GLU A 874 38.65 16.36 -26.34
N LEU A 875 39.50 17.33 -25.99
CA LEU A 875 39.25 18.29 -24.91
C LEU A 875 38.17 19.32 -25.27
N GLU A 876 38.14 19.85 -26.51
CA GLU A 876 37.05 20.70 -26.99
C GLU A 876 35.72 19.95 -27.06
N ALA A 877 35.72 18.70 -27.54
CA ALA A 877 34.53 17.84 -27.59
C ALA A 877 33.96 17.59 -26.19
N LYS A 878 34.80 17.15 -25.22
CA LYS A 878 34.37 16.95 -23.83
C LYS A 878 33.87 18.23 -23.16
N ALA A 879 34.51 19.37 -23.43
CA ALA A 879 34.04 20.67 -22.93
C ALA A 879 32.72 21.11 -23.55
N PHE A 880 32.49 20.78 -24.83
CA PHE A 880 31.24 21.06 -25.54
C PHE A 880 30.07 20.23 -24.98
N ASP A 881 30.28 18.94 -24.79
CA ASP A 881 29.27 18.04 -24.23
C ASP A 881 28.89 18.45 -22.80
N LEU A 882 29.88 18.79 -21.95
CA LEU A 882 29.66 19.33 -20.60
C LEU A 882 28.87 20.65 -20.62
N ALA A 883 29.21 21.57 -21.52
CA ALA A 883 28.47 22.83 -21.63
C ALA A 883 27.03 22.62 -22.11
N ALA A 884 26.82 21.70 -23.06
CA ALA A 884 25.50 21.33 -23.56
C ALA A 884 24.63 20.66 -22.48
N GLU A 885 25.20 19.79 -21.64
CA GLU A 885 24.51 19.20 -20.49
C GLU A 885 24.04 20.28 -19.51
N VAL A 886 24.93 21.23 -19.16
CA VAL A 886 24.62 22.35 -18.26
C VAL A 886 23.51 23.24 -18.82
N PHE A 887 23.53 23.60 -20.12
CA PHE A 887 22.42 24.33 -20.73
C PHE A 887 21.11 23.54 -20.72
N GLY A 888 21.17 22.22 -20.93
CA GLY A 888 20.02 21.33 -20.85
C GLY A 888 19.37 21.32 -19.47
N ARG A 889 20.17 21.17 -18.40
CA ARG A 889 19.69 21.20 -17.02
C ARG A 889 19.15 22.55 -16.58
N TYR A 890 19.73 23.66 -17.06
CA TYR A 890 19.23 25.01 -16.76
C TYR A 890 17.80 25.21 -17.27
N VAL A 891 17.47 24.75 -18.48
CA VAL A 891 16.12 24.86 -19.05
C VAL A 891 15.13 24.04 -18.22
N ASP A 892 15.46 22.79 -17.88
CA ASP A 892 14.56 21.91 -17.12
C ASP A 892 14.30 22.42 -15.69
N LEU A 893 15.32 23.02 -15.05
CA LEU A 893 15.16 23.70 -13.77
C LEU A 893 14.29 24.96 -13.89
N LYS A 894 14.40 25.70 -15.00
CA LYS A 894 13.57 26.90 -15.25
C LYS A 894 12.09 26.54 -15.47
N GLU A 895 11.80 25.56 -16.33
CA GLU A 895 10.42 25.06 -16.54
C GLU A 895 9.80 24.57 -15.21
N ARG A 896 10.58 23.88 -14.38
CA ARG A 896 10.14 23.45 -13.05
C ARG A 896 9.90 24.61 -12.09
N CYS A 897 10.74 25.64 -12.14
CA CYS A 897 10.57 26.84 -11.34
C CYS A 897 9.29 27.60 -11.71
N GLU A 898 9.03 27.80 -13.00
CA GLU A 898 7.79 28.46 -13.48
C GLU A 898 6.53 27.73 -12.98
N LYS A 899 6.55 26.40 -12.94
CA LYS A 899 5.46 25.60 -12.38
C LYS A 899 5.31 25.79 -10.86
N LEU A 900 6.41 25.66 -10.10
CA LEU A 900 6.37 25.77 -8.63
C LEU A 900 6.02 27.19 -8.14
N GLU A 901 6.46 28.23 -8.85
CA GLU A 901 6.09 29.62 -8.57
C GLU A 901 4.59 29.88 -8.84
N SER A 902 4.02 29.24 -9.87
CA SER A 902 2.58 29.26 -10.14
C SER A 902 1.76 28.58 -9.03
N ASP A 903 2.22 27.42 -8.54
CA ASP A 903 1.56 26.69 -7.44
C ASP A 903 1.63 27.47 -6.10
N CYS A 904 2.58 28.41 -5.97
CA CYS A 904 2.68 29.38 -4.88
C CYS A 904 1.77 30.62 -5.04
N GLY A 905 0.86 30.64 -6.01
CA GLY A 905 -0.02 31.78 -6.30
C GLY A 905 -0.90 32.25 -5.14
N ILE A 906 -1.30 31.35 -4.23
CA ILE A 906 -2.17 31.63 -3.07
C ILE A 906 -1.41 31.82 -1.74
N LYS A 907 -0.08 31.96 -1.77
CA LYS A 907 0.76 32.01 -0.54
C LYS A 907 0.38 33.14 0.43
N ASP A 908 -0.25 34.21 -0.06
CA ASP A 908 -0.63 35.36 0.75
C ASP A 908 -1.94 35.13 1.53
N ASP A 909 -2.74 34.16 1.09
CA ASP A 909 -3.97 33.68 1.73
C ASP A 909 -3.73 32.48 2.67
N CYS A 910 -2.68 31.68 2.42
CA CYS A 910 -2.28 30.54 3.24
C CYS A 910 -1.00 30.81 4.04
N ASP A 911 -1.08 31.07 5.34
CA ASP A 911 0.11 31.33 6.18
C ASP A 911 1.15 30.19 6.13
N GLY A 912 0.70 28.93 6.10
CA GLY A 912 1.58 27.75 6.00
C GLY A 912 2.38 27.65 4.69
N LEU A 913 2.01 28.38 3.64
CA LEU A 913 2.75 28.39 2.37
C LEU A 913 3.87 29.43 2.33
N LYS A 914 3.82 30.48 3.15
CA LYS A 914 4.73 31.64 3.05
C LYS A 914 6.21 31.25 3.15
N GLU A 915 6.57 30.37 4.07
CA GLU A 915 7.95 29.95 4.26
C GLU A 915 8.47 29.07 3.10
N VAL A 916 7.67 28.08 2.68
CA VAL A 916 8.03 27.12 1.62
C VAL A 916 8.12 27.83 0.26
N CYS A 917 7.10 28.63 -0.08
CA CYS A 917 7.10 29.43 -1.29
C CYS A 917 8.22 30.47 -1.31
N GLY A 918 8.52 31.11 -0.17
CA GLY A 918 9.68 32.01 -0.07
C GLY A 918 11.02 31.33 -0.36
N LYS A 919 11.19 30.05 0.02
CA LYS A 919 12.38 29.25 -0.33
C LYS A 919 12.41 28.87 -1.81
N ILE A 920 11.28 28.47 -2.38
CA ILE A 920 11.14 28.14 -3.82
C ILE A 920 11.48 29.37 -4.67
N GLU A 921 10.77 30.48 -4.48
CA GLU A 921 10.96 31.74 -5.21
C GLU A 921 12.41 32.26 -5.09
N LYS A 922 13.04 32.11 -3.93
CA LYS A 922 14.45 32.46 -3.76
C LYS A 922 15.35 31.52 -4.58
N THR A 923 15.16 30.22 -4.46
CA THR A 923 15.97 29.21 -5.18
C THR A 923 15.86 29.37 -6.70
N CYS A 924 14.66 29.67 -7.20
CA CYS A 924 14.39 29.93 -8.62
C CYS A 924 14.99 31.25 -9.10
N ARG A 925 14.94 32.31 -8.29
CA ARG A 925 15.57 33.61 -8.59
C ARG A 925 17.10 33.54 -8.60
N ASP A 926 17.69 32.73 -7.72
CA ASP A 926 19.14 32.56 -7.60
C ASP A 926 19.73 31.66 -8.72
N LEU A 927 18.90 30.94 -9.48
CA LEU A 927 19.30 30.06 -10.59
C LEU A 927 19.83 30.85 -11.81
N LYS A 928 21.15 30.85 -11.99
CA LYS A 928 21.83 31.58 -13.08
C LYS A 928 22.36 30.65 -14.17
N PRO A 929 22.20 30.97 -15.47
CA PRO A 929 22.73 30.18 -16.57
C PRO A 929 24.27 30.14 -16.59
N LEU A 930 24.85 29.25 -17.40
CA LEU A 930 26.28 29.25 -17.70
C LEU A 930 26.65 30.49 -18.54
N GLU A 931 27.63 31.26 -18.08
CA GLU A 931 28.12 32.46 -18.75
C GLU A 931 28.93 32.09 -20.02
N VAL A 932 28.64 32.78 -21.12
CA VAL A 932 29.30 32.59 -22.42
C VAL A 932 29.65 33.95 -23.02
N LYS A 933 30.85 34.07 -23.61
CA LYS A 933 31.30 35.30 -24.26
C LYS A 933 30.40 35.65 -25.45
N SER A 934 29.91 36.88 -25.52
CA SER A 934 29.27 37.43 -26.71
C SER A 934 30.31 37.70 -27.79
N HIS A 935 29.97 37.44 -29.05
CA HIS A 935 30.79 37.83 -30.20
C HIS A 935 30.07 38.95 -30.94
N GLU A 936 30.73 40.10 -31.09
CA GLU A 936 30.27 41.16 -31.98
C GLU A 936 30.65 40.77 -33.41
N ILE A 937 29.67 40.69 -34.29
CA ILE A 937 29.92 40.48 -35.72
C ILE A 937 30.29 41.84 -36.29
N VAL A 938 31.58 42.08 -36.50
CA VAL A 938 32.03 43.20 -37.34
C VAL A 938 31.62 42.87 -38.77
N THR A 939 30.73 43.69 -39.33
CA THR A 939 30.25 43.52 -40.71
C THR A 939 31.24 44.18 -41.66
N GLU A 940 32.28 43.47 -42.08
CA GLU A 940 33.12 43.92 -43.20
C GLU A 940 32.32 43.84 -44.51
N SER A 941 32.02 45.00 -45.08
CA SER A 941 31.37 45.13 -46.38
C SER A 941 32.40 45.01 -47.52
N THR A 942 32.76 43.78 -47.88
CA THR A 942 33.60 43.52 -49.05
C THR A 942 32.86 43.91 -50.33
N THR A 943 33.31 44.97 -50.99
CA THR A 943 32.70 45.46 -52.25
C THR A 943 33.30 44.71 -53.43
N THR A 944 32.53 43.81 -54.05
CA THR A 944 32.98 43.08 -55.26
C THR A 944 32.82 43.95 -56.50
N THR A 945 33.93 44.38 -57.11
CA THR A 945 33.93 45.13 -58.38
C THR A 945 33.86 44.19 -59.58
N THR A 946 32.79 44.27 -60.35
CA THR A 946 32.62 43.50 -61.60
C THR A 946 33.41 44.14 -62.74
N THR A 947 34.29 43.38 -63.40
CA THR A 947 34.95 43.79 -64.66
C THR A 947 34.48 42.89 -65.80
N THR A 948 33.93 43.47 -66.85
CA THR A 948 33.40 42.77 -68.03
C THR A 948 34.37 42.90 -69.20
N THR A 949 34.67 41.80 -69.89
CA THR A 949 35.44 41.83 -71.16
C THR A 949 34.75 40.90 -72.18
N THR A 950 34.61 41.36 -73.42
CA THR A 950 33.78 40.70 -74.47
C THR A 950 34.47 40.60 -75.83
N THR A 951 34.55 39.39 -76.38
CA THR A 951 34.79 39.02 -77.80
C THR A 951 34.29 37.56 -77.99
N VAL A 952 33.24 37.21 -78.75
CA VAL A 952 33.09 37.18 -80.24
C VAL A 952 33.96 36.06 -80.88
N ALA A 953 33.46 35.06 -81.63
CA ALA A 953 32.07 34.64 -81.95
C ALA A 953 31.98 33.24 -82.64
N ASP A 954 30.86 32.50 -82.42
CA ASP A 954 30.01 31.71 -83.38
C ASP A 954 30.61 30.54 -84.25
N PRO A 955 29.84 29.57 -84.85
CA PRO A 955 28.48 29.03 -84.62
C PRO A 955 28.37 27.47 -84.47
N LYS A 956 27.12 26.98 -84.28
CA LYS A 956 26.55 25.61 -84.52
C LYS A 956 26.60 24.52 -83.41
N ALA A 957 25.60 23.63 -83.52
CA ALA A 957 25.41 22.30 -82.93
C ALA A 957 24.47 22.15 -81.69
N THR A 958 23.27 21.69 -82.03
CA THR A 958 22.14 21.16 -81.26
C THR A 958 22.49 20.03 -80.26
N GLU A 959 21.67 19.90 -79.21
CA GLU A 959 21.44 18.70 -78.35
C GLU A 959 22.62 17.89 -77.78
N CYS A 960 22.79 17.92 -76.45
CA CYS A 960 22.51 16.75 -75.58
C CYS A 960 22.78 17.03 -74.09
N LYS A 961 21.97 16.46 -73.19
CA LYS A 961 22.35 16.30 -71.77
C LYS A 961 23.34 15.15 -71.64
N SER A 962 24.58 15.42 -71.23
CA SER A 962 25.54 14.39 -70.82
C SER A 962 25.67 14.32 -69.30
N LEU A 963 25.33 13.16 -68.73
CA LEU A 963 25.70 12.80 -67.36
C LEU A 963 27.21 12.61 -67.28
N GLN A 964 27.86 13.17 -66.27
CA GLN A 964 29.17 12.70 -65.82
C GLN A 964 29.00 11.82 -64.58
N THR A 965 29.39 10.56 -64.71
CA THR A 965 29.46 9.58 -63.62
C THR A 965 30.72 9.80 -62.77
N THR A 966 30.61 9.54 -61.47
CA THR A 966 31.77 9.49 -60.56
C THR A 966 31.77 8.14 -59.84
N ASP A 967 32.86 7.38 -59.97
CA ASP A 967 33.01 6.07 -59.34
C ASP A 967 33.12 6.18 -57.80
N THR A 968 32.11 5.70 -57.07
CA THR A 968 32.20 5.58 -55.61
C THR A 968 32.88 4.29 -55.19
N TRP A 969 34.07 4.41 -54.61
CA TRP A 969 34.72 3.32 -53.88
C TRP A 969 34.08 3.18 -52.49
N VAL A 970 33.55 2.00 -52.18
CA VAL A 970 33.06 1.67 -50.83
C VAL A 970 34.16 0.90 -50.08
N THR A 971 34.81 1.59 -49.14
CA THR A 971 35.78 0.95 -48.23
C THR A 971 35.04 0.61 -46.93
N GLN A 972 34.69 -0.66 -46.75
CA GLN A 972 34.01 -1.11 -45.52
C GLN A 972 35.05 -1.55 -44.48
N THR A 973 35.35 -0.69 -43.51
CA THR A 973 36.21 -1.02 -42.37
C THR A 973 35.33 -1.39 -41.18
N SER A 974 35.12 -2.69 -40.94
CA SER A 974 34.46 -3.12 -39.69
C SER A 974 35.47 -3.09 -38.53
N THR A 975 35.14 -2.37 -37.46
CA THR A 975 35.90 -2.41 -36.20
C THR A 975 34.97 -2.88 -35.09
N HIS A 976 35.00 -4.17 -34.79
CA HIS A 976 34.30 -4.70 -33.61
C HIS A 976 35.12 -4.37 -32.37
N THR A 977 34.52 -3.64 -31.43
CA THR A 977 35.04 -3.46 -30.07
C THR A 977 34.04 -4.08 -29.11
N SER A 978 34.36 -5.26 -28.59
CA SER A 978 33.60 -5.88 -27.51
C SER A 978 34.16 -5.40 -26.17
N THR A 979 33.30 -4.98 -25.24
CA THR A 979 33.70 -4.68 -23.87
C THR A 979 32.59 -5.15 -22.93
N SER A 980 32.85 -6.28 -22.27
CA SER A 980 32.01 -6.80 -21.20
C SER A 980 32.46 -6.25 -19.84
N THR A 981 31.52 -6.14 -18.93
CA THR A 981 31.69 -5.56 -17.58
C THR A 981 32.63 -6.40 -16.70
N ILE A 982 33.65 -5.75 -16.10
CA ILE A 982 34.37 -6.11 -14.85
C ILE A 982 34.59 -7.63 -14.63
N THR A 983 35.76 -8.23 -14.87
CA THR A 983 37.08 -7.87 -14.28
C THR A 983 38.24 -8.43 -15.13
N SER A 984 39.44 -7.86 -14.99
CA SER A 984 40.72 -8.19 -15.68
C SER A 984 40.78 -7.98 -17.20
N THR A 985 41.85 -7.30 -17.63
CA THR A 985 42.05 -6.74 -18.97
C THR A 985 42.88 -7.67 -19.86
N ILE A 986 42.51 -7.79 -21.15
CA ILE A 986 43.39 -7.86 -22.33
C ILE A 986 42.53 -7.51 -23.56
N THR A 987 43.05 -6.71 -24.49
CA THR A 987 42.34 -6.28 -25.70
C THR A 987 43.09 -6.75 -26.95
N SER A 988 42.45 -7.57 -27.77
CA SER A 988 43.00 -8.03 -29.05
C SER A 988 42.17 -7.46 -30.21
N LYS A 989 42.83 -6.77 -31.14
CA LYS A 989 42.19 -6.16 -32.33
C LYS A 989 42.66 -6.87 -33.60
N ILE A 990 41.75 -7.52 -34.30
CA ILE A 990 41.98 -8.09 -35.64
C ILE A 990 41.22 -7.23 -36.65
N THR A 991 41.87 -6.87 -37.76
CA THR A 991 41.26 -6.09 -38.85
C THR A 991 41.28 -6.93 -40.12
N LEU A 992 40.13 -7.14 -40.75
CA LEU A 992 39.98 -7.79 -42.05
C LEU A 992 39.39 -6.78 -43.03
N THR A 993 40.06 -6.60 -44.17
CA THR A 993 39.65 -5.67 -45.22
C THR A 993 39.33 -6.46 -46.48
N SER A 994 38.17 -6.23 -47.08
CA SER A 994 37.75 -6.87 -48.33
C SER A 994 37.13 -5.84 -49.26
N THR A 995 37.61 -5.81 -50.51
CA THR A 995 37.13 -4.92 -51.56
C THR A 995 36.71 -5.75 -52.78
N ARG A 996 35.42 -5.70 -53.12
CA ARG A 996 34.89 -6.26 -54.39
C ARG A 996 34.08 -5.20 -55.13
N ARG A 997 34.25 -5.13 -56.45
CA ARG A 997 33.44 -4.30 -57.35
C ARG A 997 32.19 -5.08 -57.78
N CYS A 998 31.01 -4.46 -57.72
CA CYS A 998 29.77 -5.00 -58.29
C CYS A 998 29.17 -3.98 -59.27
N LYS A 999 28.80 -4.45 -60.47
CA LYS A 999 27.97 -3.68 -61.43
C LYS A 999 26.48 -3.79 -61.07
N PRO A 1000 25.63 -2.83 -61.46
CA PRO A 1000 24.20 -2.91 -61.22
C PRO A 1000 23.48 -3.83 -62.22
N THR A 1001 22.49 -4.57 -61.75
CA THR A 1001 21.61 -5.42 -62.58
C THR A 1001 20.14 -5.18 -62.19
N LYS A 1002 19.22 -5.40 -63.14
CA LYS A 1002 17.77 -5.09 -63.03
C LYS A 1002 16.99 -6.02 -62.09
N CYS A 1003 15.81 -5.57 -61.70
CA CYS A 1003 14.81 -6.36 -60.98
C CYS A 1003 14.24 -7.53 -61.80
N THR A 1004 13.92 -8.64 -61.14
CA THR A 1004 12.91 -9.64 -61.54
C THR A 1004 12.22 -10.20 -60.30
N THR A 1005 10.94 -10.55 -60.43
CA THR A 1005 10.07 -11.17 -59.43
C THR A 1005 10.37 -12.65 -59.20
N GLY A 1006 9.99 -13.16 -58.02
CA GLY A 1006 9.94 -14.58 -57.70
C GLY A 1006 9.47 -14.78 -56.26
N ASP A 1007 8.27 -15.32 -56.08
CA ASP A 1007 7.83 -15.89 -54.81
C ASP A 1007 8.54 -17.23 -54.58
N ASP A 1008 8.77 -17.59 -53.31
CA ASP A 1008 8.41 -18.91 -52.79
C ASP A 1008 8.55 -18.89 -51.26
N ALA A 1009 7.70 -19.66 -50.58
CA ALA A 1009 7.62 -19.74 -49.12
C ALA A 1009 8.08 -21.11 -48.62
N GLU A 1010 8.66 -21.16 -47.42
CA GLU A 1010 8.50 -22.34 -46.57
C GLU A 1010 8.59 -22.00 -45.07
N ASP A 1011 7.79 -22.70 -44.27
CA ASP A 1011 7.56 -22.46 -42.84
C ASP A 1011 8.64 -23.06 -41.93
N VAL A 1012 8.92 -22.40 -40.80
CA VAL A 1012 9.19 -23.10 -39.53
C VAL A 1012 8.49 -22.37 -38.38
N LYS A 1013 7.56 -23.08 -37.71
CA LYS A 1013 6.83 -22.62 -36.51
C LYS A 1013 7.55 -23.04 -35.20
N PRO A 1014 7.12 -22.56 -34.02
CA PRO A 1014 8.03 -22.27 -32.90
C PRO A 1014 8.35 -23.49 -32.03
N ASN A 1015 9.38 -23.36 -31.18
CA ASN A 1015 9.51 -24.17 -29.97
C ASN A 1015 10.01 -23.38 -28.75
N GLU A 1016 9.18 -23.42 -27.71
CA GLU A 1016 9.51 -23.75 -26.31
C GLU A 1016 10.82 -23.26 -25.66
N GLY A 1017 10.66 -22.36 -24.69
CA GLY A 1017 11.00 -22.68 -23.29
C GLY A 1017 12.45 -22.93 -22.89
N LEU A 1018 13.31 -21.91 -22.92
CA LEU A 1018 14.65 -21.96 -22.30
C LEU A 1018 14.64 -21.46 -20.85
N LYS A 1019 14.55 -22.39 -19.89
CA LYS A 1019 14.92 -22.14 -18.48
C LYS A 1019 16.43 -21.98 -18.37
N MET A 1020 16.91 -20.87 -17.79
CA MET A 1020 18.31 -20.75 -17.36
C MET A 1020 18.44 -20.94 -15.84
N SER A 1021 18.90 -22.13 -15.44
CA SER A 1021 19.58 -22.35 -14.16
C SER A 1021 21.07 -22.05 -14.33
N GLY A 1022 21.67 -21.27 -13.42
CA GLY A 1022 23.05 -20.83 -13.62
C GLY A 1022 23.61 -19.92 -12.52
N TRP A 1023 23.63 -20.39 -11.28
CA TRP A 1023 24.38 -19.74 -10.20
C TRP A 1023 25.55 -20.63 -9.79
N ASN A 1024 26.74 -20.33 -10.32
CA ASN A 1024 28.05 -20.74 -9.79
C ASN A 1024 29.17 -20.04 -10.57
N VAL A 1025 30.39 -20.04 -10.00
CA VAL A 1025 31.62 -19.38 -10.50
C VAL A 1025 31.66 -17.86 -10.33
N MET A 1026 32.03 -17.41 -9.13
CA MET A 1026 33.33 -16.77 -8.91
C MET A 1026 33.62 -16.63 -7.40
N ARG A 1027 34.54 -17.46 -6.90
CA ARG A 1027 35.13 -17.35 -5.56
C ARG A 1027 36.64 -17.57 -5.70
N GLY A 1028 37.44 -16.62 -5.20
CA GLY A 1028 38.90 -16.61 -5.35
C GLY A 1028 39.37 -15.97 -6.67
N VAL A 1029 40.55 -15.36 -6.76
CA VAL A 1029 41.63 -15.18 -5.76
C VAL A 1029 42.34 -13.86 -6.06
N ILE A 1030 42.62 -13.03 -5.03
CA ILE A 1030 43.88 -12.29 -4.93
C ILE A 1030 44.39 -12.46 -3.50
N VAL A 1031 45.60 -13.00 -3.39
CA VAL A 1031 46.42 -13.01 -2.17
C VAL A 1031 47.54 -12.00 -2.40
N ALA A 1032 47.50 -10.89 -1.65
CA ALA A 1032 48.62 -10.01 -1.29
C ALA A 1032 48.08 -8.98 -0.28
#